data_AF-G4QM20-F1
#
_entry.id   AF-G4QM20-F1
#
_cell.length_a   1.000
_cell.length_b   1.000
_cell.length_c   1.000
_cell.angle_alpha   90.00
_cell.angle_beta   90.00
_cell.angle_gamma   90.00
#
_symmetry.space_group_name_H-M   'P 1'
#
loop_
_entity.id
_entity.type
_entity.pdbx_description
1 polymer ?
#
loop_
_entity_poly.entity_id
_entity_poly.type
_entity_poly.pdbx_seq_one_letter_code
_entity_poly.pdbx_strand_id
1 'polypeptide(L)'
;MIPELGNIALIIALALSILLAVYPLWGAQIHNQTMMRMGRPLSFGLFLFTAFAYGCLTYSFAVDDFSVQYVAQNSNSALPIYYKITAVWGGHEGSFLLWCLIFAVWTCAVAAFSKGIPQAMIARVLSVLGMVSIGFYLFMLLTSNPFDSLLPFFPVDGRDLNPLLQDFGMIIHPPMLYMGYVGFSVAFAFAIAALIGGQLDSTWARWSRPWTIAAWSFLTVGIALGSWWAYYELGWGGWWFWDPVENASFMPWLVGTALMHSLAVTEKRKVFKSWTVLLAIAAFSLSLLGTFLVRSGVLVSVHSFASDPSRGLFILGLLVVVIGGSLLLYALRASQLKSVGRYEMFSREMMLMGNNVLLVAATIVVLLGTLLPLVHKEIGLGTISIGAPFFNEMFTLLIVPFVLFMAVGPLSRWKKQAPAALRNQLVFGMILALSAGLLINFTYDEPTYMGMLGMVMSFWILIAIILEVRQRVVSNTRSEPVLASLRKLTPSHWGMVLGHVGFAVTLIGITLVSNYELERDVRMNAGDTVKIADYTVSFTGVKQIEGPNYSADRGVFDVYKNGEFVNHLEPEKRFYPVQRTSMTEAGIHTTLTRDLFVALGEPLSNDAWAIRLYYKPFVVWIWGGAIIMCIGGIFSISDKRYRIKKMAKWRNVPSESKTKGPETLKPKLSRGQV
;
A
#
# COMPACT_ATOMS: atom_id res chain seq x y z
N MET A 1 -16.42 -31.07 -13.59
CA MET A 1 -15.81 -30.65 -14.88
C MET A 1 -15.30 -29.21 -14.88
N ILE A 2 -16.05 -28.22 -14.35
CA ILE A 2 -15.57 -26.83 -14.31
C ILE A 2 -14.31 -26.64 -13.44
N PRO A 3 -14.24 -27.21 -12.22
CA PRO A 3 -13.02 -27.15 -11.39
C PRO A 3 -11.78 -27.70 -12.10
N GLU A 4 -11.93 -28.79 -12.83
CA GLU A 4 -10.86 -29.46 -13.57
C GLU A 4 -10.35 -28.58 -14.72
N LEU A 5 -11.24 -27.88 -15.43
CA LEU A 5 -10.86 -26.88 -16.43
C LEU A 5 -10.10 -25.71 -15.81
N GLY A 6 -10.51 -25.27 -14.62
CA GLY A 6 -9.80 -24.24 -13.85
C GLY A 6 -8.37 -24.67 -13.51
N ASN A 7 -8.20 -25.91 -13.02
CA ASN A 7 -6.89 -26.47 -12.71
C ASN A 7 -6.00 -26.63 -13.97
N ILE A 8 -6.56 -27.12 -15.08
CA ILE A 8 -5.85 -27.22 -16.37
C ILE A 8 -5.40 -25.82 -16.84
N ALA A 9 -6.24 -24.81 -16.68
CA ALA A 9 -5.88 -23.44 -17.05
C ALA A 9 -4.70 -22.91 -16.22
N LEU A 10 -4.60 -23.26 -14.93
CA LEU A 10 -3.44 -22.93 -14.11
C LEU A 10 -2.15 -23.64 -14.57
N ILE A 11 -2.25 -24.90 -15.01
CA ILE A 11 -1.11 -25.63 -15.59
C ILE A 11 -0.65 -24.96 -16.89
N ILE A 12 -1.58 -24.53 -17.74
CA ILE A 12 -1.25 -23.77 -18.96
C ILE A 12 -0.62 -22.43 -18.61
N ALA A 13 -1.15 -21.72 -17.60
CA ALA A 13 -0.56 -20.47 -17.11
C ALA A 13 0.89 -20.67 -16.62
N LEU A 14 1.17 -21.77 -15.89
CA LEU A 14 2.54 -22.15 -15.52
C LEU A 14 3.42 -22.35 -16.76
N ALA A 15 2.99 -23.12 -17.74
CA ALA A 15 3.75 -23.34 -18.97
C ALA A 15 4.04 -22.03 -19.73
N LEU A 16 3.04 -21.14 -19.83
CA LEU A 16 3.20 -19.82 -20.43
C LEU A 16 4.16 -18.93 -19.63
N SER A 17 4.17 -19.03 -18.30
CA SER A 17 5.10 -18.29 -17.44
C SER A 17 6.55 -18.71 -17.67
N ILE A 18 6.81 -20.01 -17.88
CA ILE A 18 8.14 -20.54 -18.24
C ILE A 18 8.57 -19.99 -19.59
N LEU A 19 7.69 -20.05 -20.60
CA LEU A 19 7.97 -19.47 -21.91
C LEU A 19 8.21 -17.96 -21.83
N LEU A 20 7.42 -17.25 -21.03
CA LEU A 20 7.56 -15.81 -20.81
C LEU A 20 8.90 -15.45 -20.14
N ALA A 21 9.39 -16.29 -19.23
CA ALA A 21 10.65 -16.10 -18.53
C ALA A 21 11.87 -16.32 -19.44
N VAL A 22 11.83 -17.34 -20.29
CA VAL A 22 13.00 -17.80 -21.05
C VAL A 22 13.07 -17.15 -22.43
N TYR A 23 11.98 -17.19 -23.20
CA TYR A 23 12.02 -16.92 -24.63
C TYR A 23 12.33 -15.44 -24.97
N PRO A 24 11.69 -14.44 -24.35
CA PRO A 24 12.02 -13.04 -24.59
C PRO A 24 13.41 -12.66 -24.06
N LEU A 25 13.84 -13.23 -22.93
CA LEU A 25 15.16 -12.98 -22.35
C LEU A 25 16.26 -13.50 -23.27
N TRP A 26 16.13 -14.73 -23.76
CA TRP A 26 17.05 -15.30 -24.73
C TRP A 26 17.11 -14.46 -25.99
N GLY A 27 15.94 -14.05 -26.51
CA GLY A 27 15.84 -13.12 -27.63
C GLY A 27 16.58 -11.81 -27.42
N ALA A 28 16.54 -11.25 -26.21
CA ALA A 28 17.28 -10.05 -25.86
C ALA A 28 18.79 -10.27 -25.79
N GLN A 29 19.25 -11.48 -25.44
CA GLN A 29 20.67 -11.85 -25.38
C GLN A 29 21.26 -12.06 -26.78
N ILE A 30 20.53 -12.70 -27.69
CA ILE A 30 20.97 -12.97 -29.08
C ILE A 30 20.50 -11.91 -30.09
N HIS A 31 19.91 -10.81 -29.62
CA HIS A 31 19.35 -9.73 -30.44
C HIS A 31 18.25 -10.15 -31.45
N ASN A 32 17.52 -11.24 -31.18
CA ASN A 32 16.42 -11.72 -32.03
C ASN A 32 15.10 -10.99 -31.75
N GLN A 33 14.63 -10.20 -32.72
CA GLN A 33 13.42 -9.39 -32.60
C GLN A 33 12.13 -10.20 -32.45
N THR A 34 12.02 -11.34 -33.15
CA THR A 34 10.82 -12.19 -33.09
C THR A 34 10.67 -12.78 -31.70
N MET A 35 11.78 -13.28 -31.13
CA MET A 35 11.79 -13.83 -29.78
C MET A 35 11.43 -12.79 -28.72
N MET A 36 11.99 -11.59 -28.83
CA MET A 36 11.64 -10.48 -27.93
C MET A 36 10.18 -10.04 -28.05
N ARG A 37 9.56 -10.16 -29.23
CA ARG A 37 8.15 -9.76 -29.45
C ARG A 37 7.16 -10.74 -28.84
N MET A 38 7.55 -12.01 -28.66
CA MET A 38 6.71 -13.03 -28.02
C MET A 38 6.39 -12.74 -26.55
N GLY A 39 7.15 -11.87 -25.87
CA GLY A 39 6.82 -11.48 -24.49
C GLY A 39 5.40 -10.95 -24.34
N ARG A 40 4.90 -10.16 -25.29
CA ARG A 40 3.53 -9.59 -25.23
C ARG A 40 2.42 -10.65 -25.31
N PRO A 41 2.32 -11.48 -26.37
CA PRO A 41 1.27 -12.50 -26.45
C PRO A 41 1.35 -13.50 -25.29
N LEU A 42 2.54 -13.87 -24.82
CA LEU A 42 2.71 -14.73 -23.65
C LEU A 42 2.15 -14.08 -22.37
N SER A 43 2.36 -12.77 -22.17
CA SER A 43 1.74 -12.04 -21.06
C SER A 43 0.21 -12.03 -21.13
N PHE A 44 -0.37 -11.82 -22.31
CA PHE A 44 -1.82 -11.87 -22.48
C PHE A 44 -2.40 -13.26 -22.29
N GLY A 45 -1.70 -14.30 -22.77
CA GLY A 45 -2.08 -15.69 -22.52
C GLY A 45 -2.06 -16.02 -21.03
N LEU A 46 -0.99 -15.62 -20.32
CA LEU A 46 -0.88 -15.79 -18.86
C LEU A 46 -2.11 -15.20 -18.14
N PHE A 47 -2.51 -13.97 -18.49
CA PHE A 47 -3.70 -13.35 -17.92
C PHE A 47 -4.99 -14.08 -18.29
N LEU A 48 -5.17 -14.44 -19.56
CA LEU A 48 -6.39 -15.10 -20.03
C LEU A 48 -6.65 -16.42 -19.28
N PHE A 49 -5.63 -17.27 -19.16
CA PHE A 49 -5.78 -18.57 -18.50
C PHE A 49 -5.97 -18.42 -16.98
N THR A 50 -5.28 -17.47 -16.34
CA THR A 50 -5.49 -17.20 -14.90
C THR A 50 -6.84 -16.58 -14.62
N ALA A 51 -7.33 -15.67 -15.48
CA ALA A 51 -8.67 -15.10 -15.37
C ALA A 51 -9.75 -16.16 -15.61
N PHE A 52 -9.52 -17.09 -16.55
CA PHE A 52 -10.42 -18.22 -16.77
C PHE A 52 -10.46 -19.15 -15.56
N ALA A 53 -9.32 -19.50 -14.97
CA ALA A 53 -9.27 -20.26 -13.72
C ALA A 53 -10.03 -19.55 -12.59
N TYR A 54 -9.77 -18.25 -12.39
CA TYR A 54 -10.49 -17.44 -11.42
C TYR A 54 -12.01 -17.44 -11.65
N GLY A 55 -12.45 -17.34 -12.91
CA GLY A 55 -13.86 -17.45 -13.30
C GLY A 55 -14.46 -18.83 -12.99
N CYS A 56 -13.71 -19.92 -13.22
CA CYS A 56 -14.14 -21.27 -12.87
C CYS A 56 -14.35 -21.41 -11.36
N LEU A 57 -13.40 -20.92 -10.54
CA LEU A 57 -13.53 -20.97 -9.09
C LEU A 57 -14.72 -20.13 -8.60
N THR A 58 -14.88 -18.92 -9.14
CA THR A 58 -16.02 -18.04 -8.82
C THR A 58 -17.35 -18.71 -9.15
N TYR A 59 -17.43 -19.38 -10.30
CA TYR A 59 -18.61 -20.15 -10.68
C TYR A 59 -18.89 -21.26 -9.66
N SER A 60 -17.88 -22.04 -9.26
CA SER A 60 -18.03 -23.12 -8.26
C SER A 60 -18.55 -22.60 -6.92
N PHE A 61 -18.12 -21.41 -6.45
CA PHE A 61 -18.71 -20.77 -5.27
C PHE A 61 -20.16 -20.34 -5.49
N ALA A 62 -20.48 -19.76 -6.65
CA ALA A 62 -21.81 -19.22 -6.92
C ALA A 62 -22.89 -20.32 -7.01
N VAL A 63 -22.51 -21.55 -7.38
CA VAL A 63 -23.42 -22.70 -7.50
C VAL A 63 -23.29 -23.72 -6.36
N ASP A 64 -22.57 -23.37 -5.29
CA ASP A 64 -22.38 -24.24 -4.12
C ASP A 64 -21.77 -25.61 -4.46
N ASP A 65 -20.75 -25.64 -5.33
CA ASP A 65 -20.06 -26.87 -5.71
C ASP A 65 -19.14 -27.38 -4.58
N PHE A 66 -19.74 -28.03 -3.59
CA PHE A 66 -19.04 -28.58 -2.42
C PHE A 66 -18.15 -29.80 -2.74
N SER A 67 -18.12 -30.26 -4.00
CA SER A 67 -17.13 -31.25 -4.44
C SER A 67 -15.72 -30.67 -4.51
N VAL A 68 -15.58 -29.34 -4.52
CA VAL A 68 -14.31 -28.61 -4.41
C VAL A 68 -14.03 -28.32 -2.94
N GLN A 69 -12.88 -28.79 -2.45
CA GLN A 69 -12.50 -28.67 -1.03
C GLN A 69 -12.54 -27.21 -0.55
N TYR A 70 -12.02 -26.28 -1.35
CA TYR A 70 -11.97 -24.87 -1.00
C TYR A 70 -13.37 -24.24 -0.87
N VAL A 71 -14.31 -24.60 -1.74
CA VAL A 71 -15.71 -24.12 -1.68
C VAL A 71 -16.41 -24.68 -0.45
N ALA A 72 -16.28 -26.00 -0.19
CA ALA A 72 -16.85 -26.66 0.98
C ALA A 72 -16.35 -26.09 2.31
N GLN A 73 -15.12 -25.58 2.36
CA GLN A 73 -14.53 -25.01 3.57
C GLN A 73 -14.89 -23.54 3.82
N ASN A 74 -15.27 -22.78 2.78
CA ASN A 74 -15.38 -21.31 2.86
C ASN A 74 -16.74 -20.77 2.36
N SER A 75 -17.74 -21.63 2.18
CA SER A 75 -19.06 -21.23 1.71
C SER A 75 -20.16 -22.08 2.34
N ASN A 76 -21.40 -21.66 2.19
CA ASN A 76 -22.59 -22.38 2.65
C ASN A 76 -23.78 -22.02 1.76
N SER A 77 -24.73 -22.95 1.59
CA SER A 77 -25.91 -22.75 0.75
C SER A 77 -26.75 -21.52 1.15
N ALA A 78 -26.83 -21.19 2.45
CA ALA A 78 -27.53 -20.04 3.00
C ALA A 78 -26.76 -18.70 2.88
N LEU A 79 -25.48 -18.74 2.50
CA LEU A 79 -24.66 -17.54 2.38
C LEU A 79 -25.19 -16.64 1.25
N PRO A 80 -25.36 -15.32 1.46
CA PRO A 80 -25.76 -14.42 0.38
C PRO A 80 -24.79 -14.45 -0.82
N ILE A 81 -25.32 -14.30 -2.03
CA ILE A 81 -24.57 -14.48 -3.28
C ILE A 81 -23.33 -13.58 -3.40
N TYR A 82 -23.39 -12.35 -2.89
CA TYR A 82 -22.26 -11.44 -2.92
C TYR A 82 -21.10 -11.96 -2.05
N TYR A 83 -21.40 -12.55 -0.90
CA TYR A 83 -20.40 -13.22 -0.05
C TYR A 83 -19.94 -14.56 -0.62
N LYS A 84 -20.77 -15.28 -1.38
CA LYS A 84 -20.29 -16.43 -2.16
C LYS A 84 -19.25 -16.03 -3.20
N ILE A 85 -19.50 -14.94 -3.94
CA ILE A 85 -18.55 -14.42 -4.94
C ILE A 85 -17.25 -13.93 -4.27
N THR A 86 -17.35 -13.28 -3.10
CA THR A 86 -16.15 -12.77 -2.40
C THR A 86 -15.43 -13.82 -1.57
N ALA A 87 -16.09 -14.92 -1.21
CA ALA A 87 -15.47 -16.08 -0.58
C ALA A 87 -14.38 -16.71 -1.46
N VAL A 88 -14.38 -16.43 -2.77
CA VAL A 88 -13.28 -16.74 -3.69
C VAL A 88 -11.93 -16.25 -3.16
N TRP A 89 -11.86 -15.19 -2.36
CA TRP A 89 -10.61 -14.75 -1.72
C TRP A 89 -10.68 -14.76 -0.18
N GLY A 90 -11.64 -15.49 0.40
CA GLY A 90 -11.83 -15.63 1.84
C GLY A 90 -10.78 -16.51 2.54
N GLY A 91 -10.26 -17.50 1.83
CA GLY A 91 -9.18 -18.38 2.32
C GLY A 91 -7.86 -18.23 1.54
N HIS A 92 -6.88 -19.09 1.84
CA HIS A 92 -5.53 -19.01 1.27
C HIS A 92 -5.46 -19.20 -0.24
N GLU A 93 -6.08 -20.24 -0.75
CA GLU A 93 -5.93 -20.75 -2.10
C GLU A 93 -6.49 -19.75 -3.10
N GLY A 94 -7.73 -19.35 -2.87
CA GLY A 94 -8.41 -18.40 -3.72
C GLY A 94 -7.90 -16.96 -3.56
N SER A 95 -7.46 -16.52 -2.37
CA SER A 95 -6.77 -15.23 -2.23
C SER A 95 -5.42 -15.22 -2.97
N PHE A 96 -4.71 -16.34 -3.03
CA PHE A 96 -3.50 -16.46 -3.85
C PHE A 96 -3.81 -16.49 -5.35
N LEU A 97 -4.94 -17.08 -5.74
CA LEU A 97 -5.44 -17.01 -7.12
C LEU A 97 -5.75 -15.57 -7.53
N LEU A 98 -6.42 -14.80 -6.66
CA LEU A 98 -6.63 -13.36 -6.85
C LEU A 98 -5.30 -12.61 -6.96
N TRP A 99 -4.32 -12.92 -6.11
CA TRP A 99 -2.97 -12.37 -6.18
C TRP A 99 -2.31 -12.65 -7.55
N CYS A 100 -2.40 -13.87 -8.05
CA CYS A 100 -1.85 -14.25 -9.36
C CYS A 100 -2.60 -13.58 -10.52
N LEU A 101 -3.93 -13.43 -10.41
CA LEU A 101 -4.72 -12.68 -11.38
C LEU A 101 -4.26 -11.22 -11.45
N ILE A 102 -4.11 -10.56 -10.30
CA ILE A 102 -3.61 -9.18 -10.20
C ILE A 102 -2.17 -9.08 -10.75
N PHE A 103 -1.31 -10.06 -10.47
CA PHE A 103 0.04 -10.13 -11.05
C PHE A 103 -0.01 -10.21 -12.58
N ALA A 104 -0.90 -11.04 -13.12
CA ALA A 104 -1.07 -11.18 -14.56
C ALA A 104 -1.66 -9.90 -15.20
N VAL A 105 -2.55 -9.19 -14.49
CA VAL A 105 -3.04 -7.85 -14.89
C VAL A 105 -1.88 -6.85 -14.97
N TRP A 106 -1.02 -6.77 -13.96
CA TRP A 106 0.17 -5.90 -13.99
C TRP A 106 1.11 -6.28 -15.13
N THR A 107 1.33 -7.57 -15.36
CA THR A 107 2.17 -8.07 -16.46
C THR A 107 1.60 -7.69 -17.83
N CYS A 108 0.28 -7.82 -18.02
CA CYS A 108 -0.43 -7.35 -19.21
C CYS A 108 -0.36 -5.83 -19.37
N ALA A 109 -0.53 -5.08 -18.28
CA ALA A 109 -0.45 -3.63 -18.30
C ALA A 109 0.94 -3.18 -18.78
N VAL A 110 2.01 -3.80 -18.28
CA VAL A 110 3.38 -3.54 -18.76
C VAL A 110 3.51 -3.87 -20.25
N ALA A 111 3.00 -5.03 -20.69
CA ALA A 111 3.04 -5.43 -22.10
C ALA A 111 2.30 -4.45 -23.04
N ALA A 112 1.14 -3.92 -22.58
CA ALA A 112 0.25 -3.06 -23.35
C ALA A 112 0.70 -1.58 -23.39
N PHE A 113 1.09 -1.02 -22.25
CA PHE A 113 1.34 0.42 -22.09
C PHE A 113 2.81 0.83 -22.27
N SER A 114 3.73 -0.13 -22.44
CA SER A 114 5.17 0.16 -22.57
C SER A 114 5.70 0.30 -24.00
N LYS A 115 4.86 0.69 -24.96
CA LYS A 115 5.24 0.81 -26.39
C LYS A 115 6.37 1.80 -26.68
N GLY A 116 6.61 2.77 -25.78
CA GLY A 116 7.67 3.78 -25.91
C GLY A 116 9.04 3.37 -25.36
N ILE A 117 9.18 2.14 -24.86
CA ILE A 117 10.41 1.62 -24.24
C ILE A 117 11.13 0.70 -25.23
N PRO A 118 12.49 0.71 -25.29
CA PRO A 118 13.25 -0.19 -26.15
C PRO A 118 12.85 -1.67 -25.97
N GLN A 119 12.73 -2.38 -27.09
CA GLN A 119 12.22 -3.77 -27.10
C GLN A 119 13.03 -4.71 -26.20
N ALA A 120 14.36 -4.57 -26.16
CA ALA A 120 15.23 -5.39 -25.31
C ALA A 120 14.97 -5.18 -23.82
N MET A 121 14.66 -3.95 -23.39
CA MET A 121 14.30 -3.67 -22.00
C MET A 121 12.96 -4.32 -21.65
N ILE A 122 11.94 -4.16 -22.50
CA ILE A 122 10.63 -4.78 -22.26
C ILE A 122 10.68 -6.30 -22.27
N ALA A 123 11.45 -6.89 -23.17
CA ALA A 123 11.67 -8.33 -23.19
C ALA A 123 12.25 -8.82 -21.85
N ARG A 124 13.27 -8.13 -21.31
CA ARG A 124 13.85 -8.45 -20.00
C ARG A 124 12.87 -8.23 -18.84
N VAL A 125 12.12 -7.12 -18.82
CA VAL A 125 11.12 -6.83 -17.77
C VAL A 125 10.05 -7.91 -17.73
N LEU A 126 9.45 -8.23 -18.89
CA LEU A 126 8.43 -9.28 -18.99
C LEU A 126 9.00 -10.66 -18.62
N SER A 127 10.27 -10.92 -18.94
CA SER A 127 10.94 -12.16 -18.54
C SER A 127 11.13 -12.27 -17.03
N VAL A 128 11.51 -11.19 -16.36
CA VAL A 128 11.62 -11.17 -14.89
C VAL A 128 10.25 -11.39 -14.23
N LEU A 129 9.19 -10.76 -14.76
CA LEU A 129 7.82 -11.03 -14.31
C LEU A 129 7.41 -12.49 -14.57
N GLY A 130 7.83 -13.07 -15.68
CA GLY A 130 7.68 -14.50 -15.97
C GLY A 130 8.38 -15.38 -14.94
N MET A 131 9.63 -15.06 -14.55
CA MET A 131 10.37 -15.83 -13.53
C MET A 131 9.66 -15.81 -12.17
N VAL A 132 9.15 -14.65 -11.75
CA VAL A 132 8.36 -14.52 -10.52
C VAL A 132 7.05 -15.31 -10.64
N SER A 133 6.39 -15.24 -11.80
CA SER A 133 5.16 -16.00 -12.08
C SER A 133 5.36 -17.49 -11.91
N ILE A 134 6.47 -18.07 -12.38
CA ILE A 134 6.77 -19.50 -12.22
C ILE A 134 6.66 -19.90 -10.75
N GLY A 135 7.30 -19.13 -9.86
CA GLY A 135 7.24 -19.38 -8.42
C GLY A 135 5.82 -19.32 -7.86
N PHE A 136 5.02 -18.36 -8.32
CA PHE A 136 3.62 -18.23 -7.89
C PHE A 136 2.73 -19.37 -8.40
N TYR A 137 2.78 -19.72 -9.68
CA TYR A 137 1.97 -20.83 -10.20
C TYR A 137 2.42 -22.20 -9.64
N LEU A 138 3.72 -22.38 -9.36
CA LEU A 138 4.19 -23.58 -8.66
C LEU A 138 3.67 -23.63 -7.22
N PHE A 139 3.71 -22.51 -6.47
CA PHE A 139 3.12 -22.46 -5.13
C PHE A 139 1.63 -22.85 -5.16
N MET A 140 0.88 -22.26 -6.09
CA MET A 140 -0.54 -22.52 -6.25
C MET A 140 -0.81 -23.99 -6.59
N LEU A 141 -0.14 -24.56 -7.59
CA LEU A 141 -0.42 -25.93 -8.05
C LEU A 141 0.07 -27.00 -7.07
N LEU A 142 1.16 -26.75 -6.34
CA LEU A 142 1.79 -27.77 -5.49
C LEU A 142 1.37 -27.72 -4.02
N THR A 143 1.00 -26.54 -3.51
CA THR A 143 0.79 -26.34 -2.07
C THR A 143 -0.51 -25.64 -1.70
N SER A 144 -1.15 -24.96 -2.66
CA SER A 144 -2.29 -24.08 -2.36
C SER A 144 -3.31 -24.11 -3.51
N ASN A 145 -3.67 -25.32 -3.96
CA ASN A 145 -4.49 -25.49 -5.15
C ASN A 145 -5.98 -25.27 -4.82
N PRO A 146 -6.65 -24.26 -5.39
CA PRO A 146 -8.06 -23.98 -5.09
C PRO A 146 -9.04 -25.00 -5.68
N PHE A 147 -8.57 -25.92 -6.53
CA PHE A 147 -9.39 -26.90 -7.23
C PHE A 147 -9.24 -28.33 -6.70
N ASP A 148 -8.63 -28.50 -5.52
CA ASP A 148 -8.53 -29.81 -4.87
C ASP A 148 -9.93 -30.41 -4.67
N SER A 149 -10.11 -31.65 -5.12
CA SER A 149 -11.40 -32.32 -5.15
C SER A 149 -11.61 -33.21 -3.93
N LEU A 150 -12.83 -33.22 -3.42
CA LEU A 150 -13.31 -34.14 -2.37
C LEU A 150 -13.99 -35.39 -2.93
N LEU A 151 -14.08 -35.54 -4.27
CA LEU A 151 -14.77 -36.68 -4.86
C LEU A 151 -14.10 -38.02 -4.50
N PRO A 152 -14.91 -39.08 -4.23
CA PRO A 152 -16.38 -39.11 -4.29
C PRO A 152 -17.09 -38.67 -2.99
N PHE A 153 -16.36 -38.35 -1.92
CA PHE A 153 -16.90 -38.08 -0.58
C PHE A 153 -16.87 -36.58 -0.23
N PHE A 154 -17.94 -35.86 -0.55
CA PHE A 154 -18.09 -34.43 -0.27
C PHE A 154 -19.28 -34.17 0.68
N PRO A 155 -19.26 -33.06 1.46
CA PRO A 155 -20.33 -32.77 2.40
C PRO A 155 -21.61 -32.30 1.68
N VAL A 156 -22.75 -32.46 2.34
CA VAL A 156 -24.06 -31.99 1.83
C VAL A 156 -24.12 -30.46 1.79
N ASP A 157 -23.44 -29.80 2.73
CA ASP A 157 -23.32 -28.34 2.79
C ASP A 157 -21.94 -27.92 3.34
N GLY A 158 -21.53 -26.70 3.03
CA GLY A 158 -20.23 -26.16 3.42
C GLY A 158 -20.19 -25.52 4.81
N ARG A 159 -18.98 -25.19 5.27
CA ARG A 159 -18.67 -24.70 6.64
C ARG A 159 -18.88 -23.20 6.85
N ASP A 160 -19.47 -22.54 5.85
CA ASP A 160 -19.70 -21.09 5.79
C ASP A 160 -18.41 -20.25 5.71
N LEU A 161 -18.54 -19.02 5.24
CA LEU A 161 -17.46 -18.04 5.27
C LEU A 161 -17.27 -17.54 6.71
N ASN A 162 -16.03 -17.27 7.13
CA ASN A 162 -15.76 -16.63 8.41
C ASN A 162 -16.62 -15.36 8.56
N PRO A 163 -17.43 -15.22 9.62
CA PRO A 163 -18.34 -14.10 9.79
C PRO A 163 -17.69 -12.72 9.70
N LEU A 164 -16.44 -12.57 10.14
CA LEU A 164 -15.69 -11.30 10.00
C LEU A 164 -15.46 -10.91 8.54
N LEU A 165 -15.54 -11.86 7.60
CA LEU A 165 -15.37 -11.63 6.17
C LEU A 165 -16.71 -11.43 5.45
N GLN A 166 -17.83 -11.57 6.15
CA GLN A 166 -19.18 -11.33 5.62
C GLN A 166 -19.55 -9.85 5.74
N ASP A 167 -18.69 -9.00 5.18
CA ASP A 167 -18.82 -7.55 5.23
C ASP A 167 -18.36 -6.88 3.91
N PHE A 168 -18.83 -5.66 3.66
CA PHE A 168 -18.47 -4.88 2.47
C PHE A 168 -16.95 -4.59 2.38
N GLY A 169 -16.27 -4.39 3.51
CA GLY A 169 -14.83 -4.19 3.59
C GLY A 169 -14.06 -5.33 2.91
N MET A 170 -14.48 -6.58 3.11
CA MET A 170 -13.90 -7.76 2.46
C MET A 170 -13.97 -7.71 0.92
N ILE A 171 -14.99 -7.05 0.37
CA ILE A 171 -15.19 -6.96 -1.07
C ILE A 171 -14.12 -6.07 -1.72
N ILE A 172 -13.78 -4.95 -1.06
CA ILE A 172 -12.97 -3.90 -1.66
C ILE A 172 -11.53 -3.85 -1.15
N HIS A 173 -11.29 -4.22 0.11
CA HIS A 173 -9.98 -4.05 0.75
C HIS A 173 -8.91 -4.99 0.16
N PRO A 174 -9.08 -6.33 0.12
CA PRO A 174 -8.05 -7.24 -0.38
C PRO A 174 -7.63 -6.97 -1.83
N PRO A 175 -8.56 -6.73 -2.79
CA PRO A 175 -8.17 -6.38 -4.16
C PRO A 175 -7.31 -5.10 -4.22
N MET A 176 -7.66 -4.06 -3.46
CA MET A 176 -6.91 -2.80 -3.42
C MET A 176 -5.52 -2.99 -2.80
N LEU A 177 -5.43 -3.74 -1.71
CA LEU A 177 -4.17 -4.06 -1.04
C LEU A 177 -3.24 -4.86 -1.97
N TYR A 178 -3.77 -5.90 -2.63
CA TYR A 178 -3.01 -6.74 -3.56
C TYR A 178 -2.57 -5.99 -4.81
N MET A 179 -3.42 -5.10 -5.36
CA MET A 179 -3.01 -4.20 -6.45
C MET A 179 -1.76 -3.40 -6.08
N GLY A 180 -1.61 -2.99 -4.82
CA GLY A 180 -0.43 -2.33 -4.30
C GLY A 180 0.79 -3.24 -4.11
N TYR A 181 0.65 -4.33 -3.33
CA TYR A 181 1.72 -5.29 -3.05
C TYR A 181 2.34 -5.83 -4.34
N VAL A 182 1.47 -6.35 -5.20
CA VAL A 182 1.86 -6.99 -6.45
C VAL A 182 2.38 -5.94 -7.44
N GLY A 183 1.87 -4.71 -7.40
CA GLY A 183 2.32 -3.63 -8.26
C GLY A 183 3.80 -3.29 -8.11
N PHE A 184 4.39 -3.45 -6.91
CA PHE A 184 5.83 -3.25 -6.73
C PHE A 184 6.70 -4.26 -7.48
N SER A 185 6.15 -5.41 -7.89
CA SER A 185 6.85 -6.37 -8.77
C SER A 185 7.27 -5.75 -10.11
N VAL A 186 6.52 -4.75 -10.61
CA VAL A 186 6.87 -4.05 -11.85
C VAL A 186 8.10 -3.18 -11.64
N ALA A 187 8.17 -2.44 -10.52
CA ALA A 187 9.33 -1.62 -10.19
C ALA A 187 10.58 -2.50 -9.97
N PHE A 188 10.40 -3.62 -9.28
CA PHE A 188 11.41 -4.68 -9.15
C PHE A 188 11.87 -5.19 -10.51
N ALA A 189 10.96 -5.57 -11.40
CA ALA A 189 11.30 -6.11 -12.73
C ALA A 189 12.07 -5.11 -13.59
N PHE A 190 11.74 -3.81 -13.54
CA PHE A 190 12.53 -2.76 -14.19
C PHE A 190 13.95 -2.66 -13.62
N ALA A 191 14.12 -2.75 -12.30
CA ALA A 191 15.42 -2.69 -11.66
C ALA A 191 16.29 -3.90 -12.04
N ILE A 192 15.74 -5.12 -11.97
CA ILE A 192 16.43 -6.35 -12.35
C ILE A 192 16.76 -6.36 -13.85
N ALA A 193 15.82 -5.96 -14.71
CA ALA A 193 16.06 -5.87 -16.15
C ALA A 193 17.18 -4.88 -16.50
N ALA A 194 17.27 -3.75 -15.78
CA ALA A 194 18.35 -2.79 -15.94
C ALA A 194 19.71 -3.34 -15.48
N LEU A 195 19.75 -4.12 -14.38
CA LEU A 195 20.95 -4.82 -13.91
C LEU A 195 21.42 -5.91 -14.88
N ILE A 196 20.50 -6.74 -15.40
CA ILE A 196 20.80 -7.76 -16.40
C ILE A 196 21.35 -7.09 -17.67
N GLY A 197 20.71 -6.00 -18.10
CA GLY A 197 21.07 -5.32 -19.33
C GLY A 197 22.31 -4.43 -19.27
N GLY A 198 22.86 -4.17 -18.07
CA GLY A 198 23.97 -3.22 -17.86
C GLY A 198 23.60 -1.76 -18.18
N GLN A 199 22.34 -1.45 -18.46
CA GLN A 199 21.85 -0.12 -18.83
C GLN A 199 21.29 0.60 -17.60
N LEU A 200 22.19 0.98 -16.69
CA LEU A 200 21.89 1.64 -15.42
C LEU A 200 21.89 3.17 -15.54
N ASP A 201 21.30 3.68 -16.63
CA ASP A 201 21.13 5.10 -16.86
C ASP A 201 19.91 5.66 -16.12
N SER A 202 19.66 6.96 -16.19
CA SER A 202 18.47 7.56 -15.55
C SER A 202 17.15 7.22 -16.26
N THR A 203 17.20 6.47 -17.36
CA THR A 203 16.06 6.26 -18.25
C THR A 203 15.13 5.19 -17.69
N TRP A 204 15.66 4.12 -17.10
CA TRP A 204 14.84 3.12 -16.41
C TRP A 204 14.07 3.72 -15.22
N ALA A 205 14.67 4.66 -14.49
CA ALA A 205 14.02 5.35 -13.37
C ALA A 205 12.79 6.14 -13.85
N ARG A 206 12.87 6.77 -15.03
CA ARG A 206 11.73 7.47 -15.66
C ARG A 206 10.61 6.49 -16.04
N TRP A 207 10.96 5.30 -16.53
CA TRP A 207 9.98 4.27 -16.92
C TRP A 207 9.31 3.63 -15.71
N SER A 208 10.06 3.34 -14.65
CA SER A 208 9.58 2.69 -13.43
C SER A 208 8.67 3.60 -12.59
N ARG A 209 8.97 4.91 -12.53
CA ARG A 209 8.27 5.87 -11.67
C ARG A 209 6.73 5.87 -11.73
N PRO A 210 6.05 5.92 -12.90
CA PRO A 210 4.59 5.85 -12.93
C PRO A 210 4.03 4.54 -12.37
N TRP A 211 4.71 3.41 -12.58
CA TRP A 211 4.32 2.11 -12.02
C TRP A 211 4.47 2.08 -10.50
N THR A 212 5.59 2.60 -9.98
CA THR A 212 5.80 2.72 -8.53
C THR A 212 4.74 3.59 -7.87
N ILE A 213 4.39 4.73 -8.48
CA ILE A 213 3.36 5.63 -7.93
C ILE A 213 2.00 4.93 -7.95
N ALA A 214 1.66 4.20 -9.01
CA ALA A 214 0.39 3.48 -9.09
C ALA A 214 0.29 2.41 -7.99
N ALA A 215 1.34 1.59 -7.84
CA ALA A 215 1.42 0.59 -6.77
C ALA A 215 1.30 1.23 -5.38
N TRP A 216 2.04 2.31 -5.13
CA TRP A 216 1.98 3.04 -3.86
C TRP A 216 0.59 3.65 -3.59
N SER A 217 -0.09 4.18 -4.60
CA SER A 217 -1.44 4.73 -4.45
C SER A 217 -2.46 3.65 -4.10
N PHE A 218 -2.42 2.50 -4.77
CA PHE A 218 -3.27 1.36 -4.41
C PHE A 218 -2.98 0.85 -3.00
N LEU A 219 -1.70 0.73 -2.63
CA LEU A 219 -1.32 0.31 -1.29
C LEU A 219 -1.78 1.30 -0.22
N THR A 220 -1.67 2.61 -0.47
CA THR A 220 -2.12 3.66 0.45
C THR A 220 -3.62 3.54 0.73
N VAL A 221 -4.43 3.36 -0.31
CA VAL A 221 -5.89 3.16 -0.15
C VAL A 221 -6.20 1.79 0.45
N GLY A 222 -5.48 0.74 0.06
CA GLY A 222 -5.64 -0.60 0.63
C GLY A 222 -5.44 -0.60 2.15
N ILE A 223 -4.36 -0.02 2.65
CA ILE A 223 -4.09 0.11 4.09
C ILE A 223 -5.17 0.94 4.77
N ALA A 224 -5.57 2.08 4.18
CA ALA A 224 -6.63 2.92 4.76
C ALA A 224 -7.98 2.20 4.83
N LEU A 225 -8.36 1.45 3.80
CA LEU A 225 -9.59 0.65 3.79
C LEU A 225 -9.54 -0.46 4.85
N GLY A 226 -8.37 -1.10 5.06
CA GLY A 226 -8.21 -2.12 6.10
C GLY A 226 -8.37 -1.54 7.50
N SER A 227 -7.73 -0.39 7.75
CA SER A 227 -7.88 0.37 8.99
C SER A 227 -9.32 0.83 9.24
N TRP A 228 -10.01 1.31 8.20
CA TRP A 228 -11.41 1.72 8.28
C TRP A 228 -12.34 0.54 8.58
N TRP A 229 -12.11 -0.59 7.92
CA TRP A 229 -12.89 -1.80 8.13
C TRP A 229 -12.71 -2.36 9.55
N ALA A 230 -11.45 -2.52 10.00
CA ALA A 230 -11.14 -2.98 11.35
C ALA A 230 -11.74 -2.07 12.43
N TYR A 231 -11.82 -0.76 12.16
CA TYR A 231 -12.37 0.23 13.07
C TYR A 231 -13.85 -0.01 13.44
N TYR A 232 -14.70 -0.44 12.50
CA TYR A 232 -16.12 -0.69 12.79
C TYR A 232 -16.44 -2.18 13.04
N GLU A 233 -15.77 -3.09 12.33
CA GLU A 233 -16.09 -4.53 12.36
C GLU A 233 -15.71 -5.20 13.69
N LEU A 234 -14.63 -4.75 14.33
CA LEU A 234 -14.14 -5.44 15.53
C LEU A 234 -14.89 -5.02 16.82
N GLY A 235 -15.75 -4.01 16.76
CA GLY A 235 -16.61 -3.60 17.89
C GLY A 235 -15.91 -2.88 19.07
N TRP A 236 -14.61 -2.60 18.98
CA TRP A 236 -13.83 -1.90 20.02
C TRP A 236 -13.25 -0.55 19.57
N GLY A 237 -13.51 -0.15 18.32
CA GLY A 237 -13.29 1.22 17.84
C GLY A 237 -11.82 1.65 17.67
N GLY A 238 -10.85 0.74 17.68
CA GLY A 238 -9.47 1.09 17.34
C GLY A 238 -9.21 1.01 15.82
N TRP A 239 -8.34 1.87 15.31
CA TRP A 239 -8.06 2.01 13.87
C TRP A 239 -6.71 1.44 13.43
N TRP A 240 -5.84 1.06 14.38
CA TRP A 240 -4.51 0.48 14.15
C TRP A 240 -3.93 -0.15 15.42
N PHE A 241 -3.32 -1.35 15.29
CA PHE A 241 -2.87 -2.16 16.44
C PHE A 241 -1.41 -2.56 16.41
N TRP A 242 -0.69 -2.26 15.32
CA TRP A 242 0.65 -2.80 15.06
C TRP A 242 0.65 -4.34 15.03
N ASP A 243 -0.46 -4.93 14.57
CA ASP A 243 -0.60 -6.36 14.38
C ASP A 243 0.33 -6.82 13.23
N PRO A 244 0.89 -8.06 13.26
CA PRO A 244 1.78 -8.54 12.21
C PRO A 244 1.27 -8.41 10.77
N VAL A 245 -0.05 -8.54 10.55
CA VAL A 245 -0.66 -8.40 9.22
C VAL A 245 -0.69 -6.93 8.79
N GLU A 246 -1.02 -6.02 9.71
CA GLU A 246 -0.94 -4.58 9.48
C GLU A 246 0.50 -4.15 9.18
N ASN A 247 1.45 -4.60 10.01
CA ASN A 247 2.88 -4.31 9.87
C ASN A 247 3.44 -4.83 8.53
N ALA A 248 3.01 -6.03 8.11
CA ALA A 248 3.37 -6.63 6.83
C ALA A 248 3.00 -5.72 5.64
N SER A 249 1.90 -4.96 5.75
CA SER A 249 1.47 -4.00 4.71
C SER A 249 2.18 -2.67 4.79
N PHE A 250 2.54 -2.25 6.00
CA PHE A 250 3.15 -0.95 6.22
C PHE A 250 4.61 -0.88 5.79
N MET A 251 5.38 -1.97 5.97
CA MET A 251 6.79 -2.06 5.55
C MET A 251 7.01 -1.73 4.05
N PRO A 252 6.34 -2.39 3.08
CA PRO A 252 6.50 -2.05 1.67
C PRO A 252 5.96 -0.65 1.34
N TRP A 253 5.00 -0.12 2.09
CA TRP A 253 4.54 1.27 1.91
C TRP A 253 5.62 2.30 2.29
N LEU A 254 6.34 2.10 3.40
CA LEU A 254 7.45 2.97 3.83
C LEU A 254 8.58 2.96 2.80
N VAL A 255 9.03 1.75 2.39
CA VAL A 255 10.08 1.60 1.36
C VAL A 255 9.61 2.09 -0.01
N GLY A 256 8.35 1.86 -0.37
CA GLY A 256 7.73 2.38 -1.58
C GLY A 256 7.70 3.90 -1.63
N THR A 257 7.42 4.55 -0.49
CA THR A 257 7.48 6.01 -0.33
C THR A 257 8.91 6.51 -0.55
N ALA A 258 9.91 5.85 0.04
CA ALA A 258 11.31 6.18 -0.17
C ALA A 258 11.73 5.98 -1.63
N LEU A 259 11.25 4.91 -2.28
CA LEU A 259 11.51 4.59 -3.68
C LEU A 259 10.95 5.67 -4.60
N MET A 260 9.72 6.13 -4.40
CA MET A 260 9.12 7.21 -5.19
C MET A 260 9.96 8.50 -5.18
N HIS A 261 10.48 8.87 -4.02
CA HIS A 261 11.33 10.03 -3.85
C HIS A 261 12.73 9.81 -4.43
N SER A 262 13.31 8.62 -4.22
CA SER A 262 14.59 8.23 -4.81
C SER A 262 14.53 8.27 -6.34
N LEU A 263 13.48 7.71 -6.95
CA LEU A 263 13.25 7.75 -8.40
C LEU A 263 13.15 9.19 -8.93
N ALA A 264 12.51 10.10 -8.19
CA ALA A 264 12.43 11.50 -8.58
C ALA A 264 13.82 12.18 -8.61
N VAL A 265 14.71 11.84 -7.68
CA VAL A 265 16.08 12.33 -7.66
C VAL A 265 16.90 11.70 -8.79
N THR A 266 16.82 10.39 -8.98
CA THR A 266 17.56 9.69 -10.04
C THR A 266 17.14 10.14 -11.43
N GLU A 267 15.86 10.36 -11.67
CA GLU A 267 15.34 10.89 -12.94
C GLU A 267 15.89 12.30 -13.23
N LYS A 268 15.90 13.20 -12.24
CA LYS A 268 16.23 14.62 -12.44
C LYS A 268 17.72 14.94 -12.34
N ARG A 269 18.44 14.22 -11.48
CA ARG A 269 19.82 14.55 -11.07
C ARG A 269 20.82 13.45 -11.40
N LYS A 270 20.35 12.26 -11.81
CA LYS A 270 21.19 11.08 -12.12
C LYS A 270 22.04 10.60 -10.94
N VAL A 271 21.65 10.95 -9.71
CA VAL A 271 22.25 10.46 -8.45
C VAL A 271 21.36 9.41 -7.79
N PHE A 272 21.86 8.74 -6.75
CA PHE A 272 21.18 7.69 -5.98
C PHE A 272 20.87 6.40 -6.74
N LYS A 273 21.50 6.16 -7.90
CA LYS A 273 21.20 4.98 -8.74
C LYS A 273 21.21 3.67 -7.95
N SER A 274 22.27 3.43 -7.18
CA SER A 274 22.42 2.23 -6.34
C SER A 274 21.30 2.11 -5.31
N TRP A 275 21.01 3.21 -4.62
CA TRP A 275 19.97 3.28 -3.59
C TRP A 275 18.58 3.03 -4.17
N THR A 276 18.27 3.60 -5.33
CA THR A 276 16.98 3.40 -6.00
C THR A 276 16.77 1.96 -6.43
N VAL A 277 17.82 1.29 -6.92
CA VAL A 277 17.76 -0.14 -7.26
C VAL A 277 17.53 -0.97 -6.00
N LEU A 278 18.26 -0.69 -4.92
CA LEU A 278 18.09 -1.40 -3.65
C LEU A 278 16.68 -1.23 -3.08
N LEU A 279 16.13 -0.02 -3.10
CA LEU A 279 14.75 0.24 -2.67
C LEU A 279 13.70 -0.46 -3.55
N ALA A 280 13.94 -0.56 -4.87
CA ALA A 280 13.05 -1.29 -5.78
C ALA A 280 13.06 -2.80 -5.49
N ILE A 281 14.23 -3.35 -5.15
CA ILE A 281 14.35 -4.73 -4.68
C ILE A 281 13.62 -4.90 -3.35
N ALA A 282 13.95 -4.06 -2.36
CA ALA A 282 13.40 -4.14 -1.01
C ALA A 282 11.87 -4.00 -0.99
N ALA A 283 11.27 -3.10 -1.78
CA ALA A 283 9.81 -2.89 -1.77
C ALA A 283 9.05 -4.18 -2.14
N PHE A 284 9.45 -4.87 -3.22
CA PHE A 284 8.79 -6.12 -3.62
C PHE A 284 9.16 -7.28 -2.69
N SER A 285 10.42 -7.34 -2.23
CA SER A 285 10.86 -8.33 -1.24
C SER A 285 10.06 -8.25 0.06
N LEU A 286 9.73 -7.05 0.53
CA LEU A 286 8.92 -6.86 1.73
C LEU A 286 7.45 -7.23 1.49
N SER A 287 6.90 -7.03 0.29
CA SER A 287 5.57 -7.55 -0.07
C SER A 287 5.52 -9.08 -0.07
N LEU A 288 6.57 -9.76 -0.56
CA LEU A 288 6.69 -11.21 -0.47
C LEU A 288 6.89 -11.67 0.98
N LEU A 289 7.68 -10.94 1.77
CA LEU A 289 7.87 -11.24 3.19
C LEU A 289 6.54 -11.13 3.93
N GLY A 290 5.76 -10.08 3.66
CA GLY A 290 4.41 -9.96 4.21
C GLY A 290 3.53 -11.16 3.86
N THR A 291 3.61 -11.65 2.63
CA THR A 291 2.89 -12.88 2.21
C THR A 291 3.30 -14.09 3.05
N PHE A 292 4.60 -14.25 3.33
CA PHE A 292 5.09 -15.29 4.24
C PHE A 292 4.56 -15.11 5.66
N LEU A 293 4.62 -13.90 6.23
CA LEU A 293 4.20 -13.64 7.60
C LEU A 293 2.72 -13.94 7.84
N VAL A 294 1.87 -13.54 6.90
CA VAL A 294 0.41 -13.73 7.04
C VAL A 294 -0.02 -15.19 6.82
N ARG A 295 0.72 -15.96 6.01
CA ARG A 295 0.28 -17.30 5.56
C ARG A 295 1.01 -18.48 6.20
N SER A 296 2.19 -18.26 6.77
CA SER A 296 3.01 -19.33 7.34
C SER A 296 2.48 -19.88 8.67
N GLY A 297 1.58 -19.17 9.35
CA GLY A 297 1.12 -19.53 10.70
C GLY A 297 2.16 -19.28 11.81
N VAL A 298 3.27 -18.64 11.45
CA VAL A 298 4.42 -18.45 12.32
C VAL A 298 4.20 -17.33 13.35
N LEU A 299 3.33 -16.37 13.02
CA LEU A 299 2.90 -15.29 13.91
C LEU A 299 1.41 -15.43 14.25
N VAL A 300 1.06 -15.11 15.49
CA VAL A 300 -0.34 -14.96 15.91
C VAL A 300 -0.82 -13.58 15.48
N SER A 301 -1.97 -13.50 14.82
CA SER A 301 -2.57 -12.25 14.37
C SER A 301 -4.09 -12.39 14.36
N VAL A 302 -4.78 -11.31 14.72
CA VAL A 302 -6.25 -11.24 14.66
C VAL A 302 -6.77 -11.17 13.22
N HIS A 303 -5.91 -10.84 12.27
CA HIS A 303 -6.20 -10.74 10.84
C HIS A 303 -5.70 -11.96 10.04
N SER A 304 -5.25 -13.03 10.72
CA SER A 304 -4.85 -14.28 10.08
C SER A 304 -5.98 -15.30 10.18
N PHE A 305 -6.67 -15.52 9.05
CA PHE A 305 -7.84 -16.42 8.97
C PHE A 305 -7.49 -17.83 8.50
N ALA A 306 -6.26 -18.04 8.07
CA ALA A 306 -5.78 -19.34 7.65
C ALA A 306 -4.27 -19.43 7.89
N SER A 307 -3.78 -20.61 8.27
CA SER A 307 -2.34 -20.86 8.53
C SER A 307 -1.95 -22.28 8.15
N ASP A 308 -0.83 -22.43 7.44
CA ASP A 308 -0.29 -23.75 7.07
C ASP A 308 1.25 -23.69 6.96
N PRO A 309 1.98 -24.41 7.84
CA PRO A 309 3.44 -24.44 7.83
C PRO A 309 4.06 -24.89 6.50
N SER A 310 3.42 -25.82 5.78
CA SER A 310 3.92 -26.35 4.51
C SER A 310 3.98 -25.25 3.43
N ARG A 311 2.94 -24.41 3.40
CA ARG A 311 2.85 -23.23 2.53
C ARG A 311 3.89 -22.18 2.92
N GLY A 312 4.09 -21.98 4.23
CA GLY A 312 5.12 -21.11 4.77
C GLY A 312 6.52 -21.48 4.26
N LEU A 313 6.88 -22.76 4.27
CA LEU A 313 8.18 -23.25 3.78
C LEU A 313 8.39 -22.99 2.29
N PHE A 314 7.36 -23.20 1.46
CA PHE A 314 7.45 -22.91 0.03
C PHE A 314 7.69 -21.42 -0.23
N ILE A 315 6.92 -20.54 0.43
CA ILE A 315 7.06 -19.09 0.29
C ILE A 315 8.44 -18.64 0.79
N LEU A 316 8.95 -19.24 1.87
CA LEU A 316 10.31 -18.99 2.35
C LEU A 316 11.37 -19.37 1.30
N GLY A 317 11.23 -20.52 0.64
CA GLY A 317 12.10 -20.91 -0.48
C GLY A 317 12.03 -19.91 -1.63
N LEU A 318 10.83 -19.47 -2.00
CA LEU A 318 10.61 -18.45 -3.02
C LEU A 318 11.27 -17.12 -2.63
N LEU A 319 11.16 -16.70 -1.37
CA LEU A 319 11.81 -15.52 -0.82
C LEU A 319 13.34 -15.62 -0.95
N VAL A 320 13.94 -16.74 -0.56
CA VAL A 320 15.39 -16.96 -0.68
C VAL A 320 15.84 -16.84 -2.14
N VAL A 321 15.09 -17.42 -3.08
CA VAL A 321 15.43 -17.35 -4.52
C VAL A 321 15.29 -15.92 -5.06
N VAL A 322 14.15 -15.26 -4.80
CA VAL A 322 13.87 -13.93 -5.35
C VAL A 322 14.76 -12.86 -4.70
N ILE A 323 14.85 -12.83 -3.37
CA ILE A 323 15.65 -11.85 -2.62
C ILE A 323 17.13 -12.15 -2.80
N GLY A 324 17.55 -13.39 -2.57
CA GLY A 324 18.96 -13.80 -2.70
C GLY A 324 19.47 -13.60 -4.13
N GLY A 325 18.71 -14.03 -5.14
CA GLY A 325 19.08 -13.86 -6.55
C GLY A 325 19.16 -12.39 -6.97
N SER A 326 18.21 -11.55 -6.55
CA SER A 326 18.23 -10.11 -6.87
C SER A 326 19.34 -9.34 -6.17
N LEU A 327 19.60 -9.62 -4.88
CA LEU A 327 20.70 -9.00 -4.13
C LEU A 327 22.07 -9.48 -4.63
N LEU A 328 22.20 -10.75 -4.99
CA LEU A 328 23.41 -11.28 -5.63
C LEU A 328 23.68 -10.55 -6.95
N LEU A 329 22.68 -10.45 -7.82
CA LEU A 329 22.82 -9.70 -9.08
C LEU A 329 23.18 -8.23 -8.84
N TYR A 330 22.56 -7.59 -7.85
CA TYR A 330 22.90 -6.23 -7.44
C TYR A 330 24.36 -6.11 -7.01
N ALA A 331 24.84 -7.03 -6.16
CA ALA A 331 26.22 -7.06 -5.69
C ALA A 331 27.22 -7.25 -6.84
N LEU A 332 26.94 -8.19 -7.76
CA LEU A 332 27.78 -8.43 -8.95
C LEU A 332 27.84 -7.23 -9.90
N ARG A 333 26.81 -6.38 -9.92
CA ARG A 333 26.73 -5.17 -10.76
C ARG A 333 27.05 -3.88 -10.00
N ALA A 334 27.42 -3.95 -8.72
CA ALA A 334 27.60 -2.78 -7.85
C ALA A 334 28.65 -1.79 -8.37
N SER A 335 29.74 -2.28 -8.98
CA SER A 335 30.79 -1.44 -9.56
C SER A 335 30.29 -0.52 -10.69
N GLN A 336 29.20 -0.90 -11.38
CA GLN A 336 28.57 -0.16 -12.48
C GLN A 336 27.53 0.86 -11.98
N LEU A 337 27.15 0.82 -10.69
CA LEU A 337 26.12 1.67 -10.08
C LEU A 337 26.65 3.01 -9.51
N LYS A 338 27.90 3.36 -9.79
CA LYS A 338 28.52 4.61 -9.30
C LYS A 338 27.74 5.84 -9.77
N SER A 339 27.36 6.68 -8.80
CA SER A 339 26.67 7.95 -9.07
C SER A 339 27.71 9.06 -9.24
N VAL A 340 27.67 9.77 -10.36
CA VAL A 340 28.53 10.94 -10.61
C VAL A 340 27.68 12.19 -10.36
N GLY A 341 27.65 12.68 -9.12
CA GLY A 341 26.92 13.88 -8.77
C GLY A 341 27.61 14.68 -7.67
N ARG A 342 27.68 16.00 -7.86
CA ARG A 342 28.14 16.96 -6.85
C ARG A 342 26.94 17.75 -6.34
N TYR A 343 26.67 17.66 -5.04
CA TYR A 343 25.67 18.44 -4.31
C TYR A 343 26.22 18.75 -2.91
N GLU A 344 25.82 19.90 -2.36
CA GLU A 344 26.24 20.32 -1.02
C GLU A 344 25.32 19.75 0.06
N MET A 345 25.78 19.81 1.31
CA MET A 345 25.07 19.30 2.49
C MET A 345 23.68 19.94 2.66
N PHE A 346 23.55 21.25 2.38
CA PHE A 346 22.25 21.91 2.36
C PHE A 346 21.71 21.99 0.94
N SER A 347 20.99 20.95 0.53
CA SER A 347 20.38 20.83 -0.80
C SER A 347 19.12 19.97 -0.77
N ARG A 348 18.26 20.09 -1.78
CA ARG A 348 17.07 19.25 -1.92
C ARG A 348 17.44 17.75 -2.00
N GLU A 349 18.56 17.42 -2.66
CA GLU A 349 19.08 16.04 -2.69
C GLU A 349 19.32 15.49 -1.28
N MET A 350 19.95 16.28 -0.40
CA MET A 350 20.24 15.83 0.97
C MET A 350 18.99 15.73 1.84
N MET A 351 18.05 16.67 1.72
CA MET A 351 16.75 16.60 2.45
C MET A 351 15.96 15.35 2.05
N LEU A 352 15.93 15.03 0.75
CA LEU A 352 15.29 13.81 0.24
C LEU A 352 16.02 12.53 0.68
N MET A 353 17.35 12.55 0.75
CA MET A 353 18.13 11.42 1.28
C MET A 353 17.87 11.22 2.78
N GLY A 354 17.85 12.30 3.58
CA GLY A 354 17.52 12.24 5.01
C GLY A 354 16.17 11.58 5.25
N ASN A 355 15.13 12.00 4.51
CA ASN A 355 13.82 11.35 4.59
C ASN A 355 13.84 9.89 4.15
N ASN A 356 14.57 9.54 3.10
CA ASN A 356 14.70 8.14 2.69
C ASN A 356 15.36 7.28 3.77
N VAL A 357 16.38 7.80 4.45
CA VAL A 357 17.04 7.09 5.56
C VAL A 357 16.07 6.89 6.71
N LEU A 358 15.30 7.91 7.09
CA LEU A 358 14.29 7.81 8.16
C LEU A 358 13.17 6.82 7.81
N LEU A 359 12.70 6.79 6.56
CA LEU A 359 11.71 5.80 6.10
C LEU A 359 12.25 4.36 6.15
N VAL A 360 13.52 4.16 5.77
CA VAL A 360 14.17 2.85 5.87
C VAL A 360 14.40 2.47 7.33
N ALA A 361 14.79 3.41 8.19
CA ALA A 361 14.91 3.19 9.63
C ALA A 361 13.56 2.79 10.25
N ALA A 362 12.48 3.48 9.90
CA ALA A 362 11.12 3.12 10.32
C ALA A 362 10.75 1.71 9.85
N THR A 363 11.09 1.35 8.61
CA THR A 363 10.88 -0.01 8.10
C THR A 363 11.64 -1.05 8.92
N ILE A 364 12.90 -0.77 9.29
CA ILE A 364 13.71 -1.66 10.13
C ILE A 364 13.09 -1.81 11.52
N VAL A 365 12.60 -0.73 12.13
CA VAL A 365 11.89 -0.79 13.42
C VAL A 365 10.67 -1.71 13.33
N VAL A 366 9.84 -1.55 12.29
CA VAL A 366 8.65 -2.41 12.09
C VAL A 366 9.06 -3.86 11.86
N LEU A 367 10.05 -4.09 11.00
CA LEU A 367 10.57 -5.41 10.67
C LEU A 367 11.11 -6.12 11.92
N LEU A 368 11.97 -5.46 12.69
CA LEU A 368 12.57 -6.01 13.90
C LEU A 368 11.50 -6.24 14.97
N GLY A 369 10.61 -5.26 15.21
CA GLY A 369 9.52 -5.43 16.18
C GLY A 369 8.58 -6.58 15.84
N THR A 370 8.36 -6.85 14.55
CA THR A 370 7.50 -7.95 14.08
C THR A 370 8.22 -9.31 14.13
N LEU A 371 9.50 -9.36 13.77
CA LEU A 371 10.25 -10.62 13.66
C LEU A 371 10.96 -11.05 14.95
N LEU A 372 11.26 -10.12 15.87
CA LEU A 372 12.00 -10.45 17.09
C LEU A 372 11.27 -11.46 17.98
N PRO A 373 9.93 -11.36 18.20
CA PRO A 373 9.16 -12.38 18.92
C PRO A 373 9.32 -13.78 18.33
N LEU A 374 9.32 -13.87 17.00
CA LEU A 374 9.52 -15.11 16.28
C LEU A 374 10.93 -15.67 16.51
N VAL A 375 11.96 -14.85 16.27
CA VAL A 375 13.35 -15.28 16.43
C VAL A 375 13.61 -15.79 17.86
N HIS A 376 13.13 -15.06 18.87
CA HIS A 376 13.30 -15.40 20.28
C HIS A 376 12.68 -16.76 20.64
N LYS A 377 11.50 -17.06 20.07
CA LYS A 377 10.83 -18.35 20.22
C LYS A 377 11.62 -19.49 19.57
N GLU A 378 12.07 -19.31 18.33
CA GLU A 378 12.77 -20.35 17.56
C GLU A 378 14.16 -20.69 18.11
N ILE A 379 14.87 -19.72 18.71
CA ILE A 379 16.17 -19.97 19.36
C ILE A 379 16.06 -20.44 20.83
N GLY A 380 14.84 -20.71 21.31
CA GLY A 380 14.60 -21.28 22.63
C GLY A 380 14.72 -20.31 23.80
N LEU A 381 14.69 -19.00 23.57
CA LEU A 381 14.74 -17.99 24.64
C LEU A 381 13.35 -17.71 25.27
N GLY A 382 12.29 -18.30 24.73
CA GLY A 382 10.91 -18.15 25.20
C GLY A 382 10.08 -17.24 24.30
N THR A 383 8.84 -16.93 24.71
CA THR A 383 7.94 -16.05 23.94
C THR A 383 7.93 -14.65 24.52
N ILE A 384 8.27 -13.65 23.71
CA ILE A 384 8.10 -12.23 24.03
C ILE A 384 6.96 -11.65 23.18
N SER A 385 6.38 -10.54 23.61
CA SER A 385 5.41 -9.77 22.83
C SER A 385 5.86 -8.33 22.73
N ILE A 386 5.80 -7.77 21.53
CA ILE A 386 6.11 -6.37 21.26
C ILE A 386 4.82 -5.71 20.77
N GLY A 387 4.21 -4.91 21.65
CA GLY A 387 2.93 -4.24 21.38
C GLY A 387 3.08 -2.79 20.96
N ALA A 388 1.92 -2.13 20.80
CA ALA A 388 1.80 -0.73 20.39
C ALA A 388 2.70 0.28 21.14
N PRO A 389 2.96 0.18 22.47
CA PRO A 389 3.82 1.15 23.15
C PRO A 389 5.22 1.29 22.54
N PHE A 390 5.87 0.17 22.20
CA PHE A 390 7.20 0.17 21.57
C PHE A 390 7.16 0.89 20.22
N PHE A 391 6.20 0.52 19.36
CA PHE A 391 6.11 1.11 18.03
C PHE A 391 5.77 2.60 18.09
N ASN A 392 4.82 3.01 18.95
CA ASN A 392 4.43 4.41 19.12
C ASN A 392 5.61 5.27 19.59
N GLU A 393 6.41 4.78 20.54
CA GLU A 393 7.61 5.48 21.01
C GLU A 393 8.63 5.65 19.88
N MET A 394 9.01 4.54 19.22
CA MET A 394 10.00 4.56 18.15
C MET A 394 9.54 5.40 16.95
N PHE A 395 8.26 5.32 16.57
CA PHE A 395 7.71 6.15 15.49
C PHE A 395 7.66 7.61 15.86
N THR A 396 7.38 7.98 17.11
CA THR A 396 7.44 9.37 17.53
C THR A 396 8.85 9.94 17.34
N LEU A 397 9.89 9.19 17.71
CA LEU A 397 11.29 9.58 17.53
C LEU A 397 11.68 9.75 16.06
N LEU A 398 11.09 8.96 15.15
CA LEU A 398 11.40 8.99 13.72
C LEU A 398 10.56 10.00 12.94
N ILE A 399 9.28 10.16 13.29
CA ILE A 399 8.33 10.98 12.53
C ILE A 399 8.61 12.47 12.69
N VAL A 400 9.05 12.91 13.88
CA VAL A 400 9.39 14.32 14.14
C VAL A 400 10.51 14.80 13.21
N PRO A 401 11.72 14.21 13.17
CA PRO A 401 12.76 14.64 12.25
C PRO A 401 12.35 14.43 10.78
N PHE A 402 11.58 13.38 10.47
CA PHE A 402 11.07 13.14 9.12
C PHE A 402 10.17 14.29 8.62
N VAL A 403 9.23 14.74 9.44
CA VAL A 403 8.35 15.86 9.12
C VAL A 403 9.13 17.17 8.97
N LEU A 404 10.14 17.40 9.81
CA LEU A 404 11.02 18.56 9.69
C LEU A 404 11.73 18.60 8.33
N PHE A 405 12.34 17.49 7.91
CA PHE A 405 12.98 17.36 6.59
C PHE A 405 11.96 17.43 5.44
N MET A 406 10.79 16.81 5.60
CA MET A 406 9.71 16.79 4.62
C MET A 406 9.24 18.21 4.28
N ALA A 407 9.07 19.08 5.27
CA ALA A 407 8.65 20.46 5.05
C ALA A 407 9.75 21.30 4.33
N VAL A 408 11.02 21.10 4.69
CA VAL A 408 12.15 21.88 4.16
C VAL A 408 12.55 21.43 2.75
N GLY A 409 12.37 20.16 2.40
CA GLY A 409 12.78 19.58 1.13
C GLY A 409 12.20 20.29 -0.11
N PRO A 410 10.87 20.45 -0.22
CA PRO A 410 10.22 21.15 -1.33
C PRO A 410 10.66 22.61 -1.50
N LEU A 411 10.98 23.30 -0.41
CA LEU A 411 11.45 24.69 -0.37
C LEU A 411 12.92 24.85 -0.81
N SER A 412 13.73 23.82 -0.58
CA SER A 412 15.17 23.82 -0.88
C SER A 412 15.45 23.72 -2.37
N ARG A 413 16.51 24.35 -2.89
CA ARG A 413 16.95 24.20 -4.29
C ARG A 413 17.79 22.93 -4.50
N TRP A 414 17.81 22.45 -5.75
CA TRP A 414 18.71 21.38 -6.18
C TRP A 414 20.18 21.84 -6.16
N LYS A 415 21.12 20.91 -5.98
CA LYS A 415 22.59 21.09 -5.87
C LYS A 415 23.06 21.85 -4.64
N LYS A 416 22.52 23.05 -4.41
CA LYS A 416 22.94 23.97 -3.34
C LYS A 416 21.78 24.87 -2.94
N GLN A 417 21.63 25.07 -1.65
CA GLN A 417 20.75 26.04 -1.05
C GLN A 417 21.54 26.82 0.02
N ALA A 418 21.42 28.15 0.04
CA ALA A 418 21.95 28.94 1.15
C ALA A 418 20.97 28.87 2.34
N PRO A 419 21.39 28.45 3.55
CA PRO A 419 20.51 28.37 4.71
C PRO A 419 19.86 29.71 5.06
N ALA A 420 20.63 30.80 5.00
CA ALA A 420 20.16 32.15 5.27
C ALA A 420 18.98 32.58 4.36
N ALA A 421 18.90 32.05 3.14
CA ALA A 421 17.85 32.39 2.18
C ALA A 421 16.49 31.76 2.52
N LEU A 422 16.45 30.68 3.33
CA LEU A 422 15.21 30.07 3.81
C LEU A 422 14.88 30.44 5.26
N ARG A 423 15.86 30.96 6.03
CA ARG A 423 15.73 31.23 7.47
C ARG A 423 14.43 31.96 7.83
N ASN A 424 14.19 33.12 7.24
CA ASN A 424 13.03 33.95 7.62
C ASN A 424 11.70 33.24 7.29
N GLN A 425 11.63 32.52 6.16
CA GLN A 425 10.46 31.77 5.75
C GLN A 425 10.19 30.57 6.65
N LEU A 426 11.25 29.85 7.06
CA LEU A 426 11.15 28.72 7.97
C LEU A 426 10.79 29.16 9.39
N VAL A 427 11.40 30.24 9.91
CA VAL A 427 11.06 30.80 11.22
C VAL A 427 9.62 31.29 11.25
N PHE A 428 9.19 32.03 10.23
CA PHE A 428 7.80 32.47 10.11
C PHE A 428 6.83 31.28 10.07
N GLY A 429 7.14 30.26 9.26
CA GLY A 429 6.32 29.05 9.19
C GLY A 429 6.25 28.30 10.52
N MET A 430 7.36 28.25 11.27
CA MET A 430 7.43 27.55 12.55
C MET A 430 6.65 28.31 13.63
N ILE A 431 6.75 29.63 13.67
CA ILE A 431 5.94 30.45 14.59
C ILE A 431 4.45 30.23 14.31
N LEU A 432 4.02 30.28 13.05
CA LEU A 432 2.63 30.02 12.70
C LEU A 432 2.18 28.59 13.06
N ALA A 433 3.02 27.58 12.81
CA ALA A 433 2.72 26.20 13.16
C ALA A 433 2.61 26.01 14.69
N LEU A 434 3.53 26.62 15.45
CA LEU A 434 3.49 26.65 16.92
C LEU A 434 2.23 27.33 17.44
N SER A 435 1.89 28.51 16.91
CA SER A 435 0.68 29.24 17.30
C SER A 435 -0.59 28.44 16.99
N ALA A 436 -0.69 27.85 15.79
CA ALA A 436 -1.86 27.05 15.40
C ALA A 436 -1.99 25.77 16.25
N GLY A 437 -0.88 25.06 16.48
CA GLY A 437 -0.86 23.87 17.33
C GLY A 437 -1.22 24.18 18.78
N LEU A 438 -0.71 25.30 19.33
CA LEU A 438 -1.04 25.76 20.67
C LEU A 438 -2.53 26.10 20.79
N LEU A 439 -3.08 26.88 19.84
CA LEU A 439 -4.47 27.29 19.86
C LEU A 439 -5.43 26.09 19.84
N ILE A 440 -5.17 25.09 18.99
CA ILE A 440 -6.03 23.89 18.92
C ILE A 440 -5.86 23.01 20.16
N ASN A 441 -4.64 22.88 20.69
CA ASN A 441 -4.44 22.08 21.91
C ASN A 441 -5.26 22.62 23.10
N PHE A 442 -5.39 23.95 23.22
CA PHE A 442 -6.17 24.60 24.28
C PHE A 442 -7.68 24.66 24.04
N THR A 443 -8.19 24.15 22.92
CA THR A 443 -9.66 23.99 22.76
C THR A 443 -10.21 22.75 23.45
N TYR A 444 -9.34 21.83 23.91
CA TYR A 444 -9.72 20.63 24.64
C TYR A 444 -9.54 20.85 26.14
N ASP A 445 -10.39 20.20 26.95
CA ASP A 445 -10.41 20.36 28.41
C ASP A 445 -9.09 19.90 29.06
N GLU A 446 -8.45 18.87 28.51
CA GLU A 446 -7.16 18.33 28.96
C GLU A 446 -6.11 18.40 27.84
N PRO A 447 -5.43 19.55 27.65
CA PRO A 447 -4.40 19.69 26.64
C PRO A 447 -3.21 18.74 26.90
N THR A 448 -2.76 18.01 25.87
CA THR A 448 -1.62 17.09 25.99
C THR A 448 -0.41 17.58 25.19
N TYR A 449 0.80 17.25 25.65
CA TYR A 449 2.02 17.64 24.92
C TYR A 449 2.14 16.91 23.57
N MET A 450 1.70 15.65 23.49
CA MET A 450 1.69 14.87 22.25
C MET A 450 0.67 15.42 21.25
N GLY A 451 -0.52 15.82 21.72
CA GLY A 451 -1.51 16.51 20.92
C GLY A 451 -0.97 17.82 20.33
N MET A 452 -0.32 18.64 21.15
CA MET A 452 0.36 19.85 20.68
C MET A 452 1.43 19.53 19.63
N LEU A 453 2.35 18.59 19.92
CA LEU A 453 3.43 18.23 19.02
C LEU A 453 2.91 17.77 17.65
N GLY A 454 1.93 16.86 17.63
CA GLY A 454 1.33 16.34 16.40
C GLY A 454 0.64 17.44 15.58
N MET A 455 -0.05 18.38 16.24
CA MET A 455 -0.69 19.51 15.56
C MET A 455 0.34 20.50 15.00
N VAL A 456 1.41 20.82 15.75
CA VAL A 456 2.50 21.67 15.25
C VAL A 456 3.17 21.02 14.03
N MET A 457 3.46 19.72 14.08
CA MET A 457 4.05 18.98 12.95
C MET A 457 3.12 18.98 11.72
N SER A 458 1.81 18.82 11.93
CA SER A 458 0.82 18.86 10.85
C SER A 458 0.73 20.23 10.18
N PHE A 459 0.61 21.31 10.96
CA PHE A 459 0.59 22.67 10.42
C PHE A 459 1.92 23.06 9.79
N TRP A 460 3.04 22.58 10.32
CA TRP A 460 4.36 22.79 9.73
C TRP A 460 4.41 22.30 8.28
N ILE A 461 3.85 21.11 7.99
CA ILE A 461 3.75 20.59 6.62
C ILE A 461 2.84 21.47 5.76
N LEU A 462 1.64 21.79 6.24
CA LEU A 462 0.65 22.57 5.49
C LEU A 462 1.19 23.96 5.13
N ILE A 463 1.77 24.66 6.11
CA ILE A 463 2.36 25.99 5.93
C ILE A 463 3.56 25.91 4.97
N ALA A 464 4.45 24.92 5.12
CA ALA A 464 5.59 24.76 4.23
C ALA A 464 5.16 24.52 2.77
N ILE A 465 4.11 23.73 2.54
CA ILE A 465 3.55 23.50 1.20
C ILE A 465 2.92 24.78 0.63
N ILE A 466 2.16 25.54 1.43
CA ILE A 466 1.60 26.84 1.01
C ILE A 466 2.74 27.79 0.59
N LEU A 467 3.80 27.85 1.39
CA LEU A 467 4.95 28.69 1.12
C LEU A 467 5.73 28.22 -0.13
N GLU A 468 5.79 26.91 -0.40
CA GLU A 468 6.41 26.36 -1.62
C GLU A 468 5.63 26.73 -2.88
N VAL A 469 4.30 26.60 -2.84
CA VAL A 469 3.42 27.02 -3.93
C VAL A 469 3.55 28.52 -4.17
N ARG A 470 3.57 29.33 -3.10
CA ARG A 470 3.80 30.77 -3.20
C ARG A 470 5.16 31.07 -3.86
N GLN A 471 6.23 30.40 -3.45
CA GLN A 471 7.57 30.58 -4.04
C GLN A 471 7.58 30.27 -5.54
N ARG A 472 6.86 29.24 -5.98
CA ARG A 472 6.73 28.86 -7.39
C ARG A 472 5.91 29.86 -8.20
N VAL A 473 4.80 30.33 -7.65
CA VAL A 473 3.94 31.32 -8.30
C VAL A 473 4.70 32.64 -8.44
N VAL A 474 5.31 33.14 -7.37
CA VAL A 474 6.03 34.42 -7.38
C VAL A 474 7.23 34.38 -8.34
N SER A 475 7.99 33.28 -8.38
CA SER A 475 9.12 33.15 -9.32
C SER A 475 8.71 33.10 -10.80
N ASN A 476 7.49 32.65 -11.10
CA ASN A 476 6.93 32.65 -12.46
C ASN A 476 6.22 33.96 -12.82
N THR A 477 6.01 34.85 -11.84
CA THR A 477 5.21 36.07 -12.01
C THR A 477 6.13 37.27 -12.14
N ARG A 478 6.27 37.82 -13.35
CA ARG A 478 6.74 39.21 -13.51
C ARG A 478 5.57 40.19 -13.68
N SER A 479 4.38 39.75 -14.12
CA SER A 479 3.20 40.64 -14.30
C SER A 479 1.82 39.95 -14.40
N GLU A 480 1.69 38.65 -14.08
CA GLU A 480 0.42 37.90 -14.28
C GLU A 480 -0.43 37.76 -13.00
N PRO A 481 -1.77 37.65 -13.11
CA PRO A 481 -2.64 37.32 -11.98
C PRO A 481 -2.33 35.95 -11.36
N VAL A 482 -2.43 35.86 -10.02
CA VAL A 482 -2.12 34.64 -9.24
C VAL A 482 -2.83 33.39 -9.78
N LEU A 483 -4.11 33.51 -10.16
CA LEU A 483 -4.90 32.39 -10.66
C LEU A 483 -4.36 31.83 -11.98
N ALA A 484 -3.83 32.69 -12.87
CA ALA A 484 -3.22 32.27 -14.12
C ALA A 484 -1.91 31.50 -13.86
N SER A 485 -1.09 31.99 -12.92
CA SER A 485 0.15 31.32 -12.50
C SER A 485 -0.09 29.95 -11.85
N LEU A 486 -1.15 29.81 -11.05
CA LEU A 486 -1.53 28.51 -10.45
C LEU A 486 -1.92 27.47 -11.51
N ARG A 487 -2.64 27.88 -12.56
CA ARG A 487 -3.04 26.99 -13.68
C ARG A 487 -1.85 26.51 -14.52
N LYS A 488 -0.70 27.20 -14.46
CA LYS A 488 0.52 26.81 -15.18
C LYS A 488 1.32 25.70 -14.45
N LEU A 489 1.02 25.41 -13.19
CA LEU A 489 1.69 24.36 -12.43
C LEU A 489 1.35 22.98 -13.02
N THR A 490 2.36 22.12 -13.17
CA THR A 490 2.20 20.80 -13.80
C THR A 490 1.38 19.85 -12.93
N PRO A 491 0.65 18.86 -13.50
CA PRO A 491 -0.01 17.81 -12.72
C PRO A 491 0.93 17.11 -11.73
N SER A 492 2.18 16.83 -12.10
CA SER A 492 3.16 16.25 -11.16
C SER A 492 3.55 17.14 -9.99
N HIS A 493 3.33 18.45 -10.09
CA HIS A 493 3.57 19.38 -8.99
C HIS A 493 2.39 19.38 -8.03
N TRP A 494 1.16 19.48 -8.55
CA TRP A 494 -0.06 19.29 -7.76
C TRP A 494 -0.10 17.91 -7.11
N GLY A 495 0.40 16.86 -7.78
CA GLY A 495 0.53 15.54 -7.18
C GLY A 495 1.46 15.49 -5.96
N MET A 496 2.55 16.27 -5.98
CA MET A 496 3.42 16.42 -4.81
C MET A 496 2.71 17.18 -3.69
N VAL A 497 2.04 18.30 -4.01
CA VAL A 497 1.27 19.11 -3.05
C VAL A 497 0.20 18.26 -2.35
N LEU A 498 -0.66 17.58 -3.13
CA LEU A 498 -1.73 16.74 -2.59
C LEU A 498 -1.19 15.56 -1.78
N GLY A 499 -0.09 14.93 -2.21
CA GLY A 499 0.55 13.88 -1.43
C GLY A 499 0.97 14.33 -0.02
N HIS A 500 1.54 15.53 0.11
CA HIS A 500 1.99 16.04 1.41
C HIS A 500 0.84 16.60 2.24
N VAL A 501 -0.15 17.25 1.61
CA VAL A 501 -1.38 17.70 2.28
C VAL A 501 -2.16 16.50 2.81
N GLY A 502 -2.31 15.43 2.03
CA GLY A 502 -2.98 14.21 2.47
C GLY A 502 -2.29 13.58 3.68
N PHE A 503 -0.95 13.52 3.68
CA PHE A 503 -0.18 13.06 4.84
C PHE A 503 -0.41 13.93 6.07
N ALA A 504 -0.44 15.27 5.92
CA ALA A 504 -0.74 16.18 7.03
C ALA A 504 -2.17 16.00 7.57
N VAL A 505 -3.16 15.78 6.70
CA VAL A 505 -4.54 15.51 7.10
C VAL A 505 -4.64 14.19 7.88
N THR A 506 -3.97 13.13 7.42
CA THR A 506 -3.88 11.87 8.17
C THR A 506 -3.22 12.08 9.53
N LEU A 507 -2.13 12.84 9.61
CA LEU A 507 -1.44 13.12 10.87
C LEU A 507 -2.30 13.91 11.86
N ILE A 508 -3.14 14.84 11.39
CA ILE A 508 -4.14 15.53 12.23
C ILE A 508 -5.13 14.53 12.80
N GLY A 509 -5.70 13.67 11.95
CA GLY A 509 -6.65 12.63 12.38
C GLY A 509 -6.05 11.74 13.47
N ILE A 510 -4.88 11.15 13.22
CA ILE A 510 -4.15 10.30 14.18
C ILE A 510 -3.90 11.05 15.49
N THR A 511 -3.37 12.28 15.40
CA THR A 511 -3.02 13.08 16.58
C THR A 511 -4.25 13.35 17.46
N LEU A 512 -5.36 13.78 16.85
CA LEU A 512 -6.54 14.18 17.60
C LEU A 512 -7.26 12.96 18.20
N VAL A 513 -7.47 11.89 17.44
CA VAL A 513 -8.15 10.70 17.98
C VAL A 513 -7.31 10.02 19.07
N SER A 514 -5.99 9.91 18.91
CA SER A 514 -5.14 9.23 19.89
C SER A 514 -4.90 10.00 21.18
N ASN A 515 -5.22 11.30 21.24
CA ASN A 515 -4.97 12.14 22.41
C ASN A 515 -6.24 12.66 23.09
N TYR A 516 -7.35 12.77 22.36
CA TYR A 516 -8.59 13.40 22.88
C TYR A 516 -9.85 12.56 22.61
N GLU A 517 -9.71 11.27 22.29
CA GLU A 517 -10.88 10.39 22.32
C GLU A 517 -11.40 10.23 23.74
N LEU A 518 -12.72 10.06 23.85
CA LEU A 518 -13.38 9.76 25.12
C LEU A 518 -14.04 8.38 25.01
N GLU A 519 -13.89 7.58 26.06
CA GLU A 519 -14.47 6.25 26.19
C GLU A 519 -15.33 6.16 27.44
N ARG A 520 -16.50 5.53 27.32
CA ARG A 520 -17.40 5.21 28.43
C ARG A 520 -17.95 3.79 28.26
N ASP A 521 -17.50 2.91 29.13
CA ASP A 521 -18.08 1.58 29.31
C ASP A 521 -19.11 1.61 30.43
N VAL A 522 -20.37 1.33 30.07
CA VAL A 522 -21.51 1.51 30.97
C VAL A 522 -22.44 0.29 30.92
N ARG A 523 -23.03 -0.01 32.07
CA ARG A 523 -24.20 -0.91 32.16
C ARG A 523 -25.45 -0.06 31.99
N MET A 524 -26.30 -0.34 31.00
CA MET A 524 -27.57 0.36 30.82
C MET A 524 -28.74 -0.61 30.74
N ASN A 525 -29.86 -0.24 31.36
CA ASN A 525 -31.18 -0.82 31.15
C ASN A 525 -31.95 0.00 30.12
N ALA A 526 -33.00 -0.57 29.54
CA ALA A 526 -33.92 0.18 28.68
C ALA A 526 -34.48 1.42 29.41
N GLY A 527 -34.40 2.58 28.76
CA GLY A 527 -34.77 3.89 29.29
C GLY A 527 -33.60 4.68 29.90
N ASP A 528 -32.45 4.06 30.16
CA ASP A 528 -31.30 4.75 30.73
C ASP A 528 -30.69 5.76 29.73
N THR A 529 -30.04 6.79 30.28
CA THR A 529 -29.31 7.80 29.49
C THR A 529 -27.89 7.97 30.03
N VAL A 530 -26.93 8.18 29.14
CA VAL A 530 -25.53 8.43 29.49
C VAL A 530 -25.03 9.64 28.71
N LYS A 531 -24.22 10.48 29.36
CA LYS A 531 -23.56 11.62 28.72
C LYS A 531 -22.14 11.27 28.29
N ILE A 532 -21.76 11.69 27.09
CA ILE A 532 -20.40 11.61 26.55
C ILE A 532 -20.11 12.87 25.73
N ALA A 533 -19.07 13.62 26.12
CA ALA A 533 -18.87 15.00 25.67
C ALA A 533 -20.17 15.84 25.80
N ASP A 534 -20.57 16.54 24.74
CA ASP A 534 -21.81 17.34 24.68
C ASP A 534 -23.07 16.51 24.36
N TYR A 535 -22.96 15.19 24.26
CA TYR A 535 -24.05 14.33 23.78
C TYR A 535 -24.68 13.56 24.94
N THR A 536 -26.00 13.41 24.86
CA THR A 536 -26.78 12.49 25.69
C THR A 536 -27.23 11.35 24.81
N VAL A 537 -26.82 10.13 25.15
CA VAL A 537 -27.21 8.90 24.47
C VAL A 537 -28.28 8.21 25.31
N SER A 538 -29.45 7.99 24.75
CA SER A 538 -30.55 7.25 25.37
C SER A 538 -30.59 5.83 24.81
N PHE A 539 -30.68 4.84 25.68
CA PHE A 539 -30.82 3.44 25.29
C PHE A 539 -32.29 3.01 25.42
N THR A 540 -32.96 2.76 24.31
CA THR A 540 -34.38 2.36 24.31
C THR A 540 -34.57 0.89 24.64
N GLY A 541 -33.58 0.04 24.32
CA GLY A 541 -33.62 -1.40 24.55
C GLY A 541 -33.00 -2.19 23.40
N VAL A 542 -33.20 -3.52 23.42
CA VAL A 542 -32.73 -4.44 22.38
C VAL A 542 -33.91 -5.10 21.68
N LYS A 543 -33.80 -5.26 20.36
CA LYS A 543 -34.75 -6.02 19.53
C LYS A 543 -34.05 -7.20 18.89
N GLN A 544 -34.69 -8.36 18.91
CA GLN A 544 -34.23 -9.52 18.14
C GLN A 544 -34.60 -9.33 16.67
N ILE A 545 -33.65 -9.58 15.78
CA ILE A 545 -33.86 -9.57 14.33
C ILE A 545 -33.29 -10.85 13.70
N GLU A 546 -33.88 -11.25 12.59
CA GLU A 546 -33.36 -12.33 11.74
C GLU A 546 -32.74 -11.70 10.48
N GLY A 547 -31.46 -11.96 10.26
CA GLY A 547 -30.70 -11.59 9.08
C GLY A 547 -30.76 -12.68 7.99
N PRO A 548 -30.02 -12.50 6.87
CA PRO A 548 -30.04 -13.47 5.77
C PRO A 548 -29.51 -14.86 6.15
N ASN A 549 -28.48 -14.91 7.00
CA ASN A 549 -27.83 -16.14 7.46
C ASN A 549 -27.34 -16.05 8.92
N TYR A 550 -27.86 -15.09 9.68
CA TYR A 550 -27.52 -14.86 11.09
C TYR A 550 -28.77 -14.40 11.84
N SER A 551 -28.80 -14.57 13.16
CA SER A 551 -29.76 -13.88 14.05
C SER A 551 -29.02 -12.76 14.79
N ALA A 552 -29.69 -11.70 15.23
CA ALA A 552 -29.00 -10.61 15.93
C ALA A 552 -29.82 -9.92 17.02
N ASP A 553 -29.10 -9.52 18.06
CA ASP A 553 -29.51 -8.56 19.07
C ASP A 553 -29.20 -7.14 18.56
N ARG A 554 -30.23 -6.36 18.21
CA ARG A 554 -30.07 -4.97 17.77
C ARG A 554 -30.38 -4.02 18.93
N GLY A 555 -29.36 -3.31 19.40
CA GLY A 555 -29.53 -2.23 20.38
C GLY A 555 -30.11 -0.99 19.71
N VAL A 556 -30.99 -0.27 20.40
CA VAL A 556 -31.67 0.91 19.88
C VAL A 556 -31.26 2.13 20.70
N PHE A 557 -30.59 3.09 20.05
CA PHE A 557 -30.05 4.28 20.72
C PHE A 557 -30.46 5.57 20.02
N ASP A 558 -30.92 6.53 20.79
CA ASP A 558 -31.19 7.89 20.33
C ASP A 558 -30.15 8.86 20.90
N VAL A 559 -29.52 9.63 20.02
CA VAL A 559 -28.46 10.58 20.38
C VAL A 559 -29.02 11.99 20.31
N TYR A 560 -28.81 12.75 21.39
CA TYR A 560 -29.20 14.15 21.50
C TYR A 560 -28.00 15.05 21.79
N LYS A 561 -28.00 16.27 21.27
CA LYS A 561 -27.05 17.33 21.63
C LYS A 561 -27.83 18.55 22.06
N ASN A 562 -27.58 19.05 23.27
CA ASN A 562 -28.32 20.19 23.84
C ASN A 562 -29.86 20.04 23.79
N GLY A 563 -30.36 18.80 23.89
CA GLY A 563 -31.80 18.49 23.82
C GLY A 563 -32.35 18.30 22.40
N GLU A 564 -31.60 18.62 21.36
CA GLU A 564 -32.00 18.37 19.96
C GLU A 564 -31.59 16.97 19.53
N PHE A 565 -32.48 16.29 18.80
CA PHE A 565 -32.21 14.98 18.22
C PHE A 565 -31.13 15.09 17.14
N VAL A 566 -30.10 14.25 17.23
CA VAL A 566 -28.95 14.24 16.32
C VAL A 566 -28.97 13.03 15.41
N ASN A 567 -29.12 11.82 15.96
CA ASN A 567 -29.13 10.60 15.16
C ASN A 567 -29.71 9.41 15.94
N HIS A 568 -30.16 8.40 15.21
CA HIS A 568 -30.55 7.08 15.69
C HIS A 568 -29.43 6.07 15.36
N LEU A 569 -28.99 5.28 16.33
CA LEU A 569 -27.94 4.29 16.17
C LEU A 569 -28.43 2.89 16.54
N GLU A 570 -28.16 1.94 15.65
CA GLU A 570 -28.59 0.55 15.76
C GLU A 570 -27.40 -0.42 15.71
N PRO A 571 -26.52 -0.46 16.73
CA PRO A 571 -25.48 -1.49 16.82
C PRO A 571 -26.11 -2.88 16.94
N GLU A 572 -25.44 -3.88 16.39
CA GLU A 572 -25.91 -5.27 16.42
C GLU A 572 -24.90 -6.19 17.07
N LYS A 573 -25.41 -7.26 17.66
CA LYS A 573 -24.62 -8.44 17.99
C LYS A 573 -25.19 -9.63 17.23
N ARG A 574 -24.49 -10.05 16.18
CA ARG A 574 -24.92 -11.06 15.23
C ARG A 574 -24.39 -12.44 15.64
N PHE A 575 -25.25 -13.44 15.70
CA PHE A 575 -24.90 -14.84 15.91
C PHE A 575 -25.03 -15.62 14.61
N TYR A 576 -23.93 -16.27 14.19
CA TYR A 576 -23.87 -17.07 12.97
C TYR A 576 -24.02 -18.55 13.32
N PRO A 577 -25.13 -19.21 12.96
CA PRO A 577 -25.46 -20.55 13.46
C PRO A 577 -24.53 -21.66 12.95
N VAL A 578 -24.00 -21.53 11.72
CA VAL A 578 -23.10 -22.54 11.13
C VAL A 578 -21.74 -22.53 11.83
N GLN A 579 -21.15 -21.34 12.04
CA GLN A 579 -19.85 -21.21 12.72
C GLN A 579 -19.95 -21.19 14.25
N ARG A 580 -21.15 -20.95 14.80
CA ARG A 580 -21.43 -20.80 16.25
C ARG A 580 -20.60 -19.71 16.90
N THR A 581 -20.43 -18.61 16.19
CA THR A 581 -19.68 -17.43 16.64
C THR A 581 -20.56 -16.19 16.59
N SER A 582 -20.31 -15.26 17.50
CA SER A 582 -20.97 -13.97 17.52
C SER A 582 -20.01 -12.86 17.11
N MET A 583 -20.50 -11.92 16.31
CA MET A 583 -19.78 -10.71 15.89
C MET A 583 -20.53 -9.47 16.35
N THR A 584 -19.80 -8.38 16.59
CA THR A 584 -20.37 -7.09 17.00
C THR A 584 -20.26 -6.11 15.85
N GLU A 585 -21.37 -5.49 15.50
CA GLU A 585 -21.48 -4.45 14.48
C GLU A 585 -21.75 -3.12 15.17
N ALA A 586 -20.87 -2.15 14.95
CA ALA A 586 -20.95 -0.88 15.64
C ALA A 586 -21.99 0.06 15.01
N GLY A 587 -22.74 0.76 15.86
CA GLY A 587 -23.58 1.88 15.46
C GLY A 587 -22.73 3.16 15.46
N ILE A 588 -22.50 3.73 14.28
CA ILE A 588 -21.60 4.89 14.14
C ILE A 588 -22.32 6.06 13.51
N HIS A 589 -22.29 7.21 14.17
CA HIS A 589 -22.63 8.49 13.56
C HIS A 589 -21.35 9.23 13.20
N THR A 590 -20.99 9.16 11.92
CA THR A 590 -19.79 9.79 11.36
C THR A 590 -20.08 11.21 10.89
N THR A 591 -19.20 12.15 11.22
CA THR A 591 -19.20 13.53 10.70
C THR A 591 -17.80 13.92 10.24
N LEU A 592 -17.63 15.11 9.66
CA LEU A 592 -16.30 15.59 9.27
C LEU A 592 -15.37 15.86 10.45
N THR A 593 -15.88 16.07 11.67
CA THR A 593 -15.07 16.48 12.83
C THR A 593 -15.06 15.44 13.94
N ARG A 594 -15.96 14.47 13.93
CA ARG A 594 -16.03 13.41 14.95
C ARG A 594 -16.87 12.22 14.53
N ASP A 595 -16.62 11.09 15.19
CA ASP A 595 -17.48 9.93 15.20
C ASP A 595 -18.05 9.73 16.61
N LEU A 596 -19.37 9.44 16.67
CA LEU A 596 -19.98 8.84 17.85
C LEU A 596 -20.14 7.36 17.56
N PHE A 597 -19.52 6.54 18.38
CA PHE A 597 -19.46 5.10 18.18
C PHE A 597 -20.14 4.41 19.36
N VAL A 598 -21.03 3.49 19.05
CA VAL A 598 -21.72 2.65 20.05
C VAL A 598 -21.52 1.20 19.66
N ALA A 599 -21.05 0.39 20.60
CA ALA A 599 -20.99 -1.07 20.44
C ALA A 599 -21.76 -1.76 21.55
N LEU A 600 -22.52 -2.79 21.15
CA LEU A 600 -23.27 -3.65 22.05
C LEU A 600 -22.36 -4.78 22.56
N GLY A 601 -22.18 -4.83 23.87
CA GLY A 601 -21.40 -5.85 24.57
C GLY A 601 -22.20 -7.12 24.85
N GLU A 602 -21.99 -7.74 26.01
CA GLU A 602 -22.78 -8.89 26.46
C GLU A 602 -24.05 -8.45 27.22
N PRO A 603 -25.13 -9.26 27.16
CA PRO A 603 -26.22 -9.11 28.11
C PRO A 603 -25.72 -9.35 29.53
N LEU A 604 -26.22 -8.56 30.47
CA LEU A 604 -25.93 -8.61 31.90
C LEU A 604 -27.18 -9.03 32.67
N SER A 605 -27.04 -9.24 33.99
CA SER A 605 -28.18 -9.55 34.85
C SER A 605 -29.22 -8.43 34.88
N ASN A 606 -30.49 -8.80 35.07
CA ASN A 606 -31.65 -7.90 35.15
C ASN A 606 -31.88 -7.07 33.88
N ASP A 607 -31.90 -7.72 32.70
CA ASP A 607 -32.22 -7.12 31.39
C ASP A 607 -31.33 -5.92 30.96
N ALA A 608 -30.15 -5.79 31.56
CA ALA A 608 -29.19 -4.77 31.18
C ALA A 608 -28.18 -5.27 30.18
N TRP A 609 -27.50 -4.32 29.55
CA TRP A 609 -26.46 -4.60 28.58
C TRP A 609 -25.19 -3.83 28.91
N ALA A 610 -24.05 -4.46 28.66
CA ALA A 610 -22.76 -3.75 28.62
C ALA A 610 -22.71 -2.97 27.30
N ILE A 611 -22.47 -1.67 27.37
CA ILE A 611 -22.48 -0.77 26.21
C ILE A 611 -21.19 0.04 26.24
N ARG A 612 -20.49 0.08 25.11
CA ARG A 612 -19.31 0.91 24.93
C ARG A 612 -19.67 2.11 24.08
N LEU A 613 -19.41 3.31 24.62
CA LEU A 613 -19.63 4.58 23.94
C LEU A 613 -18.29 5.26 23.71
N TYR A 614 -18.04 5.72 22.49
CA TYR A 614 -16.87 6.54 22.18
C TYR A 614 -17.25 7.85 21.49
N TYR A 615 -16.50 8.89 21.83
CA TYR A 615 -16.40 10.12 21.06
C TYR A 615 -15.00 10.20 20.46
N LYS A 616 -14.90 10.12 19.13
CA LYS A 616 -13.61 10.05 18.42
C LYS A 616 -13.43 11.27 17.52
N PRO A 617 -12.63 12.27 17.92
CA PRO A 617 -12.44 13.49 17.15
C PRO A 617 -11.62 13.21 15.88
N PHE A 618 -12.12 13.69 14.73
CA PHE A 618 -11.43 13.71 13.43
C PHE A 618 -10.91 12.35 12.92
N VAL A 619 -11.42 11.22 13.40
CA VAL A 619 -10.96 9.88 12.97
C VAL A 619 -11.06 9.68 11.45
N VAL A 620 -12.11 10.23 10.81
CA VAL A 620 -12.32 10.19 9.35
C VAL A 620 -11.16 10.81 8.57
N TRP A 621 -10.42 11.76 9.16
CA TRP A 621 -9.31 12.43 8.49
C TRP A 621 -8.13 11.50 8.26
N ILE A 622 -8.00 10.41 9.03
CA ILE A 622 -7.01 9.36 8.79
C ILE A 622 -7.17 8.82 7.36
N TRP A 623 -8.39 8.39 7.02
CA TRP A 623 -8.72 7.81 5.72
C TRP A 623 -8.90 8.89 4.64
N GLY A 624 -9.47 10.04 4.98
CA GLY A 624 -9.58 11.19 4.09
C GLY A 624 -8.21 11.67 3.57
N GLY A 625 -7.20 11.72 4.43
CA GLY A 625 -5.83 12.03 4.05
C GLY A 625 -5.22 11.00 3.09
N ALA A 626 -5.51 9.71 3.28
CA ALA A 626 -5.09 8.64 2.37
C ALA A 626 -5.72 8.77 0.97
N ILE A 627 -7.01 9.14 0.89
CA ILE A 627 -7.68 9.42 -0.38
C ILE A 627 -7.02 10.62 -1.08
N ILE A 628 -6.73 11.71 -0.35
CA ILE A 628 -6.03 12.88 -0.90
C ILE A 628 -4.64 12.50 -1.43
N MET A 629 -3.90 11.65 -0.71
CA MET A 629 -2.61 11.12 -1.16
C MET A 629 -2.73 10.32 -2.47
N CYS A 630 -3.75 9.47 -2.58
CA CYS A 630 -4.04 8.71 -3.80
C CYS A 630 -4.35 9.62 -4.99
N ILE A 631 -5.19 10.65 -4.80
CA ILE A 631 -5.46 11.67 -5.82
C ILE A 631 -4.15 12.35 -6.24
N GLY A 632 -3.25 12.66 -5.29
CA GLY A 632 -1.91 13.17 -5.59
C GLY A 632 -1.09 12.24 -6.48
N GLY A 633 -1.14 10.94 -6.23
CA GLY A 633 -0.56 9.90 -7.09
C GLY A 633 -1.10 9.92 -8.51
N ILE A 634 -2.43 9.97 -8.67
CA ILE A 634 -3.12 10.06 -9.97
C ILE A 634 -2.66 11.30 -10.76
N PHE A 635 -2.59 12.45 -10.10
CA PHE A 635 -2.09 13.70 -10.71
C PHE A 635 -0.63 13.57 -11.16
N SER A 636 0.20 12.88 -10.37
CA SER A 636 1.61 12.65 -10.69
C SER A 636 1.82 11.77 -11.92
N ILE A 637 1.01 10.73 -12.09
CA ILE A 637 1.05 9.82 -13.24
C ILE A 637 0.48 10.50 -14.51
N SER A 638 -0.53 11.36 -14.35
CA SER A 638 -1.21 12.05 -15.45
C SER A 638 -0.37 13.14 -16.14
N ASP A 639 0.86 13.38 -15.69
CA ASP A 639 1.74 14.40 -16.23
C ASP A 639 2.10 14.15 -17.71
N LYS A 640 2.11 15.24 -18.50
CA LYS A 640 2.42 15.20 -19.94
C LYS A 640 3.80 14.57 -20.24
N ARG A 641 4.75 14.59 -19.29
CA ARG A 641 6.07 13.98 -19.47
C ARG A 641 6.06 12.46 -19.59
N TYR A 642 5.01 11.80 -19.10
CA TYR A 642 4.83 10.35 -19.20
C TYR A 642 4.00 9.94 -20.43
N ARG A 643 3.52 10.89 -21.24
CA ARG A 643 2.81 10.59 -22.49
C ARG A 643 3.74 9.97 -23.54
N ILE A 644 3.39 8.77 -23.97
CA ILE A 644 4.14 7.88 -24.89
C ILE A 644 4.60 8.57 -26.20
N LYS A 645 3.80 9.48 -26.78
CA LYS A 645 4.15 10.22 -28.01
C LYS A 645 5.44 11.05 -27.89
N LYS A 646 5.80 11.55 -26.68
CA LYS A 646 7.04 12.30 -26.46
C LYS A 646 8.25 11.39 -26.20
N MET A 647 8.03 10.18 -25.69
CA MET A 647 9.08 9.17 -25.48
C MET A 647 9.58 8.59 -26.81
N ALA A 648 8.69 8.45 -27.81
CA ALA A 648 9.07 8.05 -29.17
C ALA A 648 10.03 9.05 -29.85
N LYS A 649 9.97 10.34 -29.49
CA LYS A 649 10.87 11.39 -30.02
C LYS A 649 12.33 11.19 -29.58
N TRP A 650 12.56 10.46 -28.49
CA TRP A 650 13.90 10.10 -28.01
C TRP A 650 14.50 8.90 -28.75
N ARG A 651 13.72 8.21 -29.59
CA ARG A 651 14.19 7.13 -30.46
C ARG A 651 15.11 7.63 -31.59
N ASN A 652 15.08 8.94 -31.87
CA ASN A 652 15.78 9.56 -33.00
C ASN A 652 16.96 10.45 -32.57
N VAL A 653 17.47 10.33 -31.34
CA VAL A 653 18.78 10.91 -31.01
C VAL A 653 19.81 9.84 -31.38
N PRO A 654 20.66 10.06 -32.41
CA PRO A 654 21.71 9.10 -32.74
C PRO A 654 22.63 8.97 -31.52
N SER A 655 22.91 7.74 -31.10
CA SER A 655 24.04 7.48 -30.22
C SER A 655 25.31 7.85 -30.98
N GLU A 656 25.92 9.00 -30.66
CA GLU A 656 27.29 9.29 -31.06
C GLU A 656 28.23 8.33 -30.32
N SER A 657 28.34 7.11 -30.84
CA SER A 657 29.44 6.20 -30.58
C SER A 657 29.86 5.58 -31.92
N LYS A 658 30.44 6.40 -32.79
CA LYS A 658 31.40 5.91 -33.77
C LYS A 658 32.74 6.51 -33.40
N THR A 659 33.58 5.64 -32.85
CA THR A 659 35.03 5.77 -32.73
C THR A 659 35.60 6.32 -34.03
N LYS A 660 36.01 7.60 -34.02
CA LYS A 660 37.01 8.08 -34.99
C LYS A 660 38.37 7.61 -34.48
N GLY A 661 39.00 6.72 -35.24
CA GLY A 661 40.41 6.39 -35.05
C GLY A 661 41.30 7.63 -35.26
N PRO A 662 42.55 7.60 -34.79
CA PRO A 662 43.42 8.77 -34.83
C PRO A 662 43.81 9.08 -36.28
N GLU A 663 43.28 10.16 -36.83
CA GLU A 663 43.81 10.74 -38.06
C GLU A 663 45.15 11.39 -37.74
N THR A 664 46.19 10.81 -38.34
CA THR A 664 47.56 11.31 -38.37
C THR A 664 47.60 12.71 -38.95
N LEU A 665 48.00 13.69 -38.13
CA LEU A 665 48.40 15.02 -38.57
C LEU A 665 49.70 14.91 -39.39
N LYS A 666 49.62 15.20 -40.69
CA LYS A 666 50.78 15.61 -41.51
C LYS A 666 50.62 17.09 -41.91
N PRO A 667 51.72 17.86 -41.94
CA PRO A 667 51.67 19.31 -42.10
C PRO A 667 51.55 19.70 -43.58
N LYS A 668 50.74 20.73 -43.88
CA LYS A 668 50.78 21.42 -45.18
C LYS A 668 51.43 22.78 -45.02
N LEU A 669 52.60 22.89 -45.64
CA LEU A 669 53.26 24.13 -46.05
C LEU A 669 52.50 24.76 -47.24
N SER A 670 52.25 26.07 -47.18
CA SER A 670 52.23 27.01 -48.33
C SER A 670 52.31 28.43 -47.75
N ARG A 671 53.45 29.13 -47.80
CA ARG A 671 53.87 30.03 -48.90
C ARG A 671 52.73 30.87 -49.49
N GLY A 672 52.63 32.13 -49.03
CA GLY A 672 53.03 33.30 -49.83
C GLY A 672 51.93 34.12 -50.53
N GLN A 673 52.11 35.45 -50.42
CA GLN A 673 51.43 36.61 -51.08
C GLN A 673 50.18 37.10 -50.32
N VAL A 674 50.11 38.32 -49.77
CA VAL A 674 50.80 39.61 -49.98
C VAL A 674 51.24 40.21 -48.64
#